data_AF-A0A845UJJ4-F1
#
_entry.id   AF-A0A845UJJ4-F1
#
_cell.length_a   1.000
_cell.length_b   1.000
_cell.length_c   1.000
_cell.angle_alpha   90.00
_cell.angle_beta   90.00
_cell.angle_gamma   90.00
#
_symmetry.space_group_name_H-M   'P 1'
#
loop_
_entity.id
_entity.type
_entity.pdbx_description
1 polymer ?
#
loop_
_entity_poly.entity_id
_entity_poly.type
_entity_poly.pdbx_seq_one_letter_code
_entity_poly.pdbx_strand_id
1 'polypeptide(L)'
;MKFRRRYARRRERGLSYLELVGVLFAITMISTMIGSMLADNARTMKAQSNAEKLRTITETAERYIATYQTDLAAAVAGGGTLAIPVARTCAGCAQPPAPAGFQTLQDAGFLPSSFVDVNSNQQSHALLVQRSPSGGVEAIITTYGGSRMSDEDIGYVSSMIGAAGGGVFSNAAIGPTNQISGVHGGWGDATSNWNASIGGTSVRPSSGTVQVSMDLAGIAGLGGVDQSKYLHRTPQTDATLNGMETDLNMAADGTRHNINNANQVTANLMTANSSMRTPRVYDANNTAYFIDPASTSRVNALNFGPTLMSSRRIDWNSTSGSTAAGVIDGRTEFEGGIVTFKGPGNISFNTSSGAAIFNAPAVFNNDISRNGGSPVRVADDLTVVGTLNSGGSVSTPTVNATTVSATTVSATTLNASQDVNATRDVVANRHVKATYDVTAGRHIHVTYDVNAGRNVLASNLVRGAQIVSTGNATIQGNAAVQGRLDVAQHVGVQGNLDVLGKSTARGEFVMEGAATAKAGLDVIGNADFSNNITVASRVTSNNVKTLRLESDKVIADQLIMMSDRRLKTDIEDLKSADLINDLRPVSFRWKSNGEKSLGFIAQEVEDVAPELVATDAKNGMKAVRYIDLIAPLVAKAQATDAKMEALEERLEILEAAR
;
A
#
# COMPACT_ATOMS: atom_id res chain seq x y z
N MET A 1 26.66 -107.00 -21.57
CA MET A 1 26.12 -108.28 -21.05
C MET A 1 25.14 -108.86 -22.08
N LYS A 2 25.22 -110.18 -22.29
CA LYS A 2 24.45 -111.10 -23.17
C LYS A 2 22.93 -110.77 -23.20
N PHE A 3 22.19 -110.88 -24.31
CA PHE A 3 21.77 -112.15 -24.91
C PHE A 3 21.13 -111.99 -26.33
N ARG A 4 21.76 -112.67 -27.30
CA ARG A 4 21.24 -113.51 -28.40
C ARG A 4 19.94 -113.15 -29.17
N ARG A 5 20.16 -112.86 -30.46
CA ARG A 5 19.32 -113.23 -31.61
C ARG A 5 18.90 -114.72 -31.56
N ARG A 6 17.63 -115.02 -31.86
CA ARG A 6 17.20 -116.29 -32.47
C ARG A 6 16.26 -116.00 -33.65
N TYR A 7 16.73 -116.38 -34.83
CA TYR A 7 15.97 -116.49 -36.06
C TYR A 7 14.85 -117.53 -35.90
N ALA A 8 13.67 -117.22 -36.41
CA ALA A 8 12.67 -118.22 -36.80
C ALA A 8 12.12 -117.82 -38.18
N ARG A 9 12.76 -118.35 -39.24
CA ARG A 9 12.16 -118.40 -40.58
C ARG A 9 10.92 -119.29 -40.49
N ARG A 10 9.73 -118.71 -40.42
CA ARG A 10 8.47 -119.43 -40.66
C ARG A 10 8.14 -119.33 -42.14
N ARG A 11 8.11 -120.50 -42.78
CA ARG A 11 7.67 -120.75 -44.15
C ARG A 11 6.37 -120.02 -44.43
N GLU A 12 6.40 -119.18 -45.45
CA GLU A 12 5.24 -118.61 -46.12
C GLU A 12 4.39 -119.78 -46.64
N ARG A 13 3.27 -120.04 -45.96
CA ARG A 13 2.18 -120.83 -46.53
C ARG A 13 1.41 -119.85 -47.42
N GLY A 14 1.44 -120.08 -48.73
CA GLY A 14 0.60 -119.35 -49.67
C GLY A 14 -0.87 -119.46 -49.25
N LEU A 15 -1.58 -118.33 -49.30
CA LEU A 15 -3.00 -118.23 -48.96
C LEU A 15 -3.82 -119.20 -49.81
N SER A 16 -4.72 -119.95 -49.15
CA SER A 16 -5.72 -120.78 -49.84
C SER A 16 -6.64 -119.90 -50.69
N TYR A 17 -7.11 -120.38 -51.84
CA TYR A 17 -7.95 -119.60 -52.76
C TYR A 17 -9.21 -119.02 -52.08
N LEU A 18 -9.77 -119.74 -51.10
CA LEU A 18 -10.91 -119.27 -50.29
C LEU A 18 -10.54 -118.17 -49.28
N GLU A 19 -9.34 -118.21 -48.70
CA GLU A 19 -8.82 -117.13 -47.85
C GLU A 19 -8.49 -115.89 -48.68
N LEU A 20 -7.96 -116.06 -49.90
CA LEU A 20 -7.71 -114.96 -50.83
C LEU A 20 -9.02 -114.25 -51.21
N VAL A 21 -10.08 -115.01 -51.51
CA VAL A 21 -11.42 -114.44 -51.81
C VAL A 21 -12.05 -113.78 -50.59
N GLY A 22 -11.96 -114.38 -49.39
CA GLY A 22 -12.45 -113.76 -48.16
C GLY A 22 -11.71 -112.48 -47.78
N VAL A 23 -10.39 -112.44 -47.97
CA VAL A 23 -9.56 -111.24 -47.77
C VAL A 23 -9.85 -110.19 -48.84
N LEU A 24 -10.05 -110.56 -50.10
CA LEU A 24 -10.48 -109.63 -51.16
C LEU A 24 -11.88 -109.07 -50.89
N PHE A 25 -12.81 -109.87 -50.37
CA PHE A 25 -14.15 -109.41 -50.00
C PHE A 25 -14.11 -108.47 -48.77
N ALA A 26 -13.29 -108.80 -47.77
CA ALA A 26 -13.06 -107.93 -46.62
C ALA A 26 -12.35 -106.63 -47.02
N ILE A 27 -11.33 -106.69 -47.89
CA ILE A 27 -10.62 -105.52 -48.40
C ILE A 27 -11.55 -104.67 -49.25
N THR A 28 -12.41 -105.25 -50.09
CA THR A 28 -13.38 -104.47 -50.88
C THR A 28 -14.42 -103.81 -49.98
N MET A 29 -14.99 -104.49 -48.97
CA MET A 29 -15.89 -103.84 -48.00
C MET A 29 -15.19 -102.75 -47.18
N ILE A 30 -13.98 -103.00 -46.68
CA ILE A 30 -13.20 -102.01 -45.94
C ILE A 30 -12.79 -100.84 -46.85
N SER A 31 -12.40 -101.10 -48.10
CA SER A 31 -12.06 -100.05 -49.07
C SER A 31 -13.27 -99.22 -49.47
N THR A 32 -14.46 -99.82 -49.54
CA THR A 32 -15.70 -99.10 -49.83
C THR A 32 -16.16 -98.29 -48.63
N MET A 33 -15.99 -98.81 -47.40
CA MET A 33 -16.33 -98.12 -46.14
C MET A 33 -15.34 -96.99 -45.81
N ILE A 34 -14.03 -97.19 -46.03
CA ILE A 34 -13.02 -96.13 -45.95
C ILE A 34 -13.24 -95.12 -47.08
N GLY A 35 -13.62 -95.57 -48.28
CA GLY A 35 -13.99 -94.71 -49.39
C GLY A 35 -15.19 -93.81 -49.08
N SER A 36 -16.25 -94.35 -48.46
CA SER A 36 -17.41 -93.55 -48.04
C SER A 36 -17.09 -92.64 -46.86
N MET A 37 -16.35 -93.11 -45.85
CA MET A 37 -15.94 -92.24 -44.72
C MET A 37 -14.96 -91.13 -45.14
N LEU A 38 -14.02 -91.39 -46.07
CA LEU A 38 -13.16 -90.35 -46.64
C LEU A 38 -13.96 -89.38 -47.51
N ALA A 39 -14.96 -89.85 -48.25
CA ALA A 39 -15.86 -89.00 -49.01
C ALA A 39 -16.71 -88.10 -48.10
N ASP A 40 -17.24 -88.63 -46.99
CA ASP A 40 -18.04 -87.87 -46.02
C ASP A 40 -17.17 -86.89 -45.24
N ASN A 41 -15.98 -87.28 -44.81
CA ASN A 41 -15.01 -86.36 -44.17
C ASN A 41 -14.53 -85.27 -45.12
N ALA A 42 -14.30 -85.60 -46.41
CA ALA A 42 -13.95 -84.59 -47.40
C ALA A 42 -15.11 -83.60 -47.64
N ARG A 43 -16.37 -84.04 -47.51
CA ARG A 43 -17.55 -83.15 -47.59
C ARG A 43 -17.68 -82.26 -46.37
N THR A 44 -17.55 -82.81 -45.15
CA THR A 44 -17.63 -82.01 -43.92
C THR A 44 -16.51 -81.00 -43.82
N MET A 45 -15.28 -81.34 -44.23
CA MET A 45 -14.16 -80.39 -44.32
C MET A 45 -14.42 -79.26 -45.34
N LYS A 46 -15.06 -79.57 -46.48
CA LYS A 46 -15.48 -78.53 -47.45
C LYS A 46 -16.54 -77.60 -46.86
N ALA A 47 -17.52 -78.15 -46.15
CA ALA A 47 -18.56 -77.37 -45.49
C ALA A 47 -17.98 -76.47 -44.38
N GLN A 48 -17.06 -76.98 -43.56
CA GLN A 48 -16.35 -76.20 -42.55
C GLN A 48 -15.53 -75.06 -43.17
N SER A 49 -14.79 -75.34 -44.24
CA SER A 49 -14.02 -74.31 -44.94
C SER A 49 -14.90 -73.21 -45.53
N ASN A 50 -16.07 -73.56 -46.08
CA ASN A 50 -17.04 -72.59 -46.58
C ASN A 50 -17.65 -71.76 -45.43
N ALA A 51 -18.00 -72.39 -44.30
CA ALA A 51 -18.58 -71.71 -43.15
C ALA A 51 -17.59 -70.76 -42.47
N GLU A 52 -16.32 -71.14 -42.31
CA GLU A 52 -15.27 -70.30 -41.72
C GLU A 52 -15.01 -69.05 -42.57
N LYS A 53 -14.94 -69.20 -43.90
CA LYS A 53 -14.86 -68.06 -44.84
C LYS A 53 -16.05 -67.12 -44.68
N LEU A 54 -17.26 -67.65 -44.64
CA LEU A 54 -18.48 -66.84 -44.45
C LEU A 54 -18.47 -66.09 -43.11
N ARG A 55 -17.95 -66.69 -42.05
CA ARG A 55 -17.83 -66.04 -40.74
C ARG A 55 -16.86 -64.85 -40.77
N THR A 56 -15.67 -65.02 -41.37
CA THR A 56 -14.72 -63.91 -41.56
C THR A 56 -15.31 -62.79 -42.41
N ILE A 57 -16.06 -63.13 -43.47
CA ILE A 57 -16.75 -62.13 -44.30
C ILE A 57 -17.84 -61.42 -43.49
N THR A 58 -18.56 -62.13 -42.61
CA THR A 58 -19.61 -61.54 -41.78
C THR A 58 -19.05 -60.50 -40.80
N GLU A 59 -18.02 -60.85 -40.03
CA GLU A 59 -17.36 -59.92 -39.08
C GLU A 59 -16.81 -58.66 -39.77
N THR A 60 -16.29 -58.82 -41.00
CA THR A 60 -15.74 -57.69 -41.76
C THR A 60 -16.82 -56.83 -42.41
N ALA A 61 -17.91 -57.45 -42.88
CA ALA A 61 -19.07 -56.76 -43.40
C ALA A 61 -19.80 -55.93 -42.32
N GLU A 62 -19.92 -56.42 -41.08
CA GLU A 62 -20.48 -55.65 -39.97
C GLU A 62 -19.71 -54.34 -39.73
N ARG A 63 -18.37 -54.43 -39.73
CA ARG A 63 -17.50 -53.24 -39.58
C ARG A 63 -17.60 -52.30 -40.79
N TYR A 64 -17.72 -52.85 -41.99
CA TYR A 64 -17.94 -52.07 -43.21
C TYR A 64 -19.26 -51.29 -43.14
N ILE A 65 -20.35 -51.95 -42.76
CA ILE A 65 -21.69 -51.33 -42.62
C ILE A 65 -21.67 -50.27 -41.52
N ALA A 66 -21.03 -50.52 -40.37
CA ALA A 66 -20.91 -49.55 -39.29
C ALA A 66 -20.13 -48.28 -39.70
N THR A 67 -19.15 -48.44 -40.60
CA THR A 67 -18.31 -47.32 -41.08
C THR A 67 -19.05 -46.48 -42.14
N TYR A 68 -19.72 -47.12 -43.08
CA TYR A 68 -20.39 -46.46 -44.21
C TYR A 68 -21.91 -46.33 -44.05
N GLN A 69 -22.41 -46.38 -42.82
CA GLN A 69 -23.85 -46.50 -42.52
C GLN A 69 -24.69 -45.40 -43.17
N THR A 70 -24.23 -44.15 -43.11
CA THR A 70 -24.93 -42.99 -43.68
C THR A 70 -24.98 -43.04 -45.20
N ASP A 71 -23.89 -43.46 -45.83
CA ASP A 71 -23.75 -43.51 -47.28
C ASP A 71 -24.55 -44.67 -47.86
N LEU A 72 -24.53 -45.83 -47.19
CA LEU A 72 -25.34 -47.00 -47.54
C LEU A 72 -26.84 -46.71 -47.38
N ALA A 73 -27.24 -46.05 -46.28
CA ALA A 73 -28.62 -45.64 -46.06
C ALA A 73 -29.11 -44.67 -47.15
N ALA A 74 -28.25 -43.75 -47.61
CA ALA A 74 -28.56 -42.86 -48.72
C ALA A 74 -28.66 -43.60 -50.06
N ALA A 75 -27.77 -44.55 -50.33
CA ALA A 75 -27.73 -45.30 -51.58
C ALA A 75 -28.96 -46.21 -51.78
N VAL A 76 -29.50 -46.78 -50.70
CA VAL A 76 -30.68 -47.67 -50.73
C VAL A 76 -32.00 -46.94 -50.42
N ALA A 77 -31.97 -45.62 -50.25
CA ALA A 77 -33.16 -44.82 -49.89
C ALA A 77 -34.33 -44.99 -50.88
N GLY A 78 -34.02 -45.23 -52.16
CA GLY A 78 -34.97 -45.43 -53.25
C GLY A 78 -35.64 -46.82 -53.31
N GLY A 79 -35.38 -47.71 -52.34
CA GLY A 79 -36.07 -49.01 -52.23
C GLY A 79 -35.50 -50.14 -53.09
N GLY A 80 -34.28 -50.02 -53.61
CA GLY A 80 -33.57 -51.09 -54.32
C GLY A 80 -32.52 -51.80 -53.46
N THR A 81 -32.12 -53.01 -53.88
CA THR A 81 -31.03 -53.76 -53.27
C THR A 81 -29.69 -53.39 -53.91
N LEU A 82 -28.73 -52.94 -53.11
CA LEU A 82 -27.35 -52.67 -53.52
C LEU A 82 -26.50 -53.92 -53.30
N ALA A 83 -25.71 -54.34 -54.30
CA ALA A 83 -24.76 -55.44 -54.16
C ALA A 83 -23.32 -54.92 -54.11
N ILE A 84 -22.63 -55.19 -53.00
CA ILE A 84 -21.22 -54.83 -52.79
C ILE A 84 -20.40 -56.13 -52.88
N PRO A 85 -19.45 -56.22 -53.84
CA PRO A 85 -18.57 -57.38 -53.91
C PRO A 85 -17.64 -57.43 -52.69
N VAL A 86 -17.41 -58.64 -52.15
CA VAL A 86 -16.58 -58.83 -50.96
C VAL A 86 -15.09 -58.70 -51.29
N ALA A 87 -14.60 -59.48 -52.26
CA ALA A 87 -13.19 -59.50 -52.63
C ALA A 87 -13.01 -59.95 -54.10
N ARG A 88 -11.75 -60.07 -54.54
CA ARG A 88 -11.40 -60.53 -55.89
C ARG A 88 -11.61 -62.04 -56.04
N THR A 89 -11.98 -62.49 -57.24
CA THR A 89 -12.21 -63.91 -57.56
C THR A 89 -10.94 -64.77 -57.50
N CYS A 90 -9.78 -64.18 -57.81
CA CYS A 90 -8.46 -64.79 -57.70
C CYS A 90 -7.38 -63.75 -57.38
N ALA A 91 -6.29 -64.19 -56.74
CA ALA A 91 -5.14 -63.33 -56.44
C ALA A 91 -4.56 -62.76 -57.75
N GLY A 92 -4.63 -61.44 -57.92
CA GLY A 92 -4.16 -60.72 -59.12
C GLY A 92 -5.16 -60.56 -60.26
N CYS A 93 -6.40 -61.06 -60.11
CA CYS A 93 -7.44 -60.94 -61.13
C CYS A 93 -8.18 -59.61 -61.09
N ALA A 94 -8.90 -59.28 -62.18
CA ALA A 94 -9.74 -58.09 -62.26
C ALA A 94 -10.83 -58.13 -61.18
N GLN A 95 -11.00 -57.00 -60.49
CA GLN A 95 -11.98 -56.87 -59.42
C GLN A 95 -13.40 -56.76 -60.00
N PRO A 96 -14.42 -57.40 -59.38
CA PRO A 96 -15.80 -57.16 -59.75
C PRO A 96 -16.11 -55.66 -59.59
N PRO A 97 -16.80 -55.03 -60.55
CA PRO A 97 -17.11 -53.61 -60.46
C PRO A 97 -17.95 -53.35 -59.20
N ALA A 98 -17.45 -52.49 -58.32
CA ALA A 98 -18.22 -52.02 -57.17
C ALA A 98 -19.23 -50.94 -57.63
N PRO A 99 -20.38 -50.80 -56.96
CA PRO A 99 -21.32 -49.72 -57.24
C PRO A 99 -20.66 -48.34 -57.10
N ALA A 100 -21.12 -47.37 -57.89
CA ALA A 100 -20.56 -46.02 -57.87
C ALA A 100 -20.61 -45.41 -56.46
N GLY A 101 -19.46 -44.97 -55.95
CA GLY A 101 -19.32 -44.39 -54.61
C GLY A 101 -18.90 -45.38 -53.51
N PHE A 102 -18.83 -46.68 -53.80
CA PHE A 102 -18.41 -47.70 -52.83
C PHE A 102 -17.18 -48.49 -53.31
N GLN A 103 -16.35 -48.90 -52.35
CA GLN A 103 -15.25 -49.85 -52.56
C GLN A 103 -15.68 -51.26 -52.14
N THR A 104 -15.01 -52.29 -52.65
CA THR A 104 -15.19 -53.66 -52.15
C THR A 104 -14.71 -53.76 -50.70
N LEU A 105 -15.16 -54.77 -49.95
CA LEU A 105 -14.76 -54.94 -48.54
C LEU A 105 -13.24 -55.10 -48.39
N GLN A 106 -12.60 -55.72 -49.39
CA GLN A 106 -11.14 -55.86 -49.46
C GLN A 106 -10.41 -54.55 -49.74
N ASP A 107 -10.85 -53.74 -50.70
CA ASP A 107 -10.20 -52.45 -51.00
C ASP A 107 -10.39 -51.40 -49.92
N ALA A 108 -11.53 -51.46 -49.20
CA ALA A 108 -11.79 -50.60 -48.05
C ALA A 108 -10.96 -50.98 -46.80
N GLY A 109 -10.11 -52.01 -46.89
CA GLY A 109 -9.16 -52.40 -45.84
C GLY A 109 -9.72 -53.30 -44.74
N PHE A 110 -10.94 -53.84 -44.92
CA PHE A 110 -11.55 -54.72 -43.92
C PHE A 110 -11.11 -56.18 -44.06
N LEU A 111 -10.64 -56.59 -45.25
CA LEU A 111 -10.06 -57.91 -45.50
C LEU A 111 -8.58 -57.80 -45.90
N PRO A 112 -7.73 -58.77 -45.53
CA PRO A 112 -6.35 -58.83 -46.00
C PRO A 112 -6.27 -58.85 -47.54
N SER A 113 -5.23 -58.24 -48.11
CA SER A 113 -4.99 -58.23 -49.56
C SER A 113 -4.76 -59.63 -50.16
N SER A 114 -4.42 -60.63 -49.33
CA SER A 114 -4.27 -62.03 -49.72
C SER A 114 -5.57 -62.84 -49.72
N PHE A 115 -6.69 -62.27 -49.27
CA PHE A 115 -7.97 -62.96 -49.24
C PHE A 115 -8.49 -63.21 -50.66
N VAL A 116 -8.97 -64.43 -50.93
CA VAL A 116 -9.51 -64.83 -52.24
C VAL A 116 -10.98 -65.25 -52.08
N ASP A 117 -11.86 -64.59 -52.82
CA ASP A 117 -13.32 -64.74 -52.72
C ASP A 117 -13.88 -65.85 -53.63
N VAL A 118 -13.47 -67.09 -53.35
CA VAL A 118 -14.12 -68.28 -53.89
C VAL A 118 -14.27 -69.36 -52.83
N ASN A 119 -15.44 -70.00 -52.79
CA ASN A 119 -15.72 -71.17 -51.96
C ASN A 119 -15.37 -72.48 -52.68
N SER A 120 -15.54 -73.62 -52.01
CA SER A 120 -15.22 -74.94 -52.58
C SER A 120 -16.07 -75.34 -53.80
N ASN A 121 -17.18 -74.64 -54.07
CA ASN A 121 -18.05 -74.80 -55.23
C ASN A 121 -17.79 -73.75 -56.33
N GLN A 122 -16.70 -73.00 -56.23
CA GLN A 122 -16.33 -71.89 -57.12
C GLN A 122 -17.35 -70.73 -57.13
N GLN A 123 -18.10 -70.55 -56.05
CA GLN A 123 -18.99 -69.40 -55.87
C GLN A 123 -18.27 -68.30 -55.10
N SER A 124 -18.53 -67.04 -55.47
CA SER A 124 -18.05 -65.83 -54.80
C SER A 124 -19.10 -65.26 -53.84
N HIS A 125 -18.73 -64.30 -53.00
CA HIS A 125 -19.62 -63.73 -52.00
C HIS A 125 -19.96 -62.26 -52.31
N ALA A 126 -21.20 -61.89 -52.08
CA ALA A 126 -21.67 -60.51 -52.20
C ALA A 126 -22.39 -60.10 -50.93
N LEU A 127 -22.15 -58.87 -50.48
CA LEU A 127 -22.94 -58.21 -49.46
C LEU A 127 -24.10 -57.50 -50.14
N LEU A 128 -25.32 -57.95 -49.89
CA LEU A 128 -26.53 -57.32 -50.36
C LEU A 128 -27.08 -56.42 -49.26
N VAL A 129 -27.41 -55.18 -49.62
CA VAL A 129 -27.85 -54.15 -48.70
C VAL A 129 -29.15 -53.53 -49.23
N GLN A 130 -30.17 -53.42 -48.40
CA GLN A 130 -31.44 -52.76 -48.75
C GLN A 130 -31.92 -51.88 -47.60
N ARG A 131 -32.98 -51.12 -47.84
CA ARG A 131 -33.62 -50.33 -46.79
C ARG A 131 -34.55 -51.19 -45.95
N SER A 132 -34.36 -51.19 -44.64
CA SER A 132 -35.29 -51.83 -43.71
C SER A 132 -36.59 -51.03 -43.61
N PRO A 133 -37.76 -51.69 -43.50
CA PRO A 133 -39.05 -51.02 -43.28
C PRO A 133 -39.08 -50.09 -42.05
N SER A 134 -38.23 -50.34 -41.04
CA SER A 134 -38.13 -49.56 -39.79
C SER A 134 -37.25 -48.31 -39.88
N GLY A 135 -36.69 -47.99 -41.05
CA GLY A 135 -35.89 -46.78 -41.27
C GLY A 135 -34.38 -46.93 -41.11
N GLY A 136 -33.87 -48.16 -41.11
CA GLY A 136 -32.44 -48.48 -41.12
C GLY A 136 -31.98 -49.19 -42.40
N VAL A 137 -30.79 -49.78 -42.34
CA VAL A 137 -30.23 -50.62 -43.40
C VAL A 137 -30.41 -52.08 -43.00
N GLU A 138 -30.81 -52.95 -43.93
CA GLU A 138 -30.84 -54.40 -43.75
C GLU A 138 -29.84 -55.02 -44.72
N ALA A 139 -29.11 -56.05 -44.29
CA ALA A 139 -28.11 -56.68 -45.12
C ALA A 139 -28.08 -58.20 -44.98
N ILE A 140 -27.74 -58.86 -46.09
CA ILE A 140 -27.42 -60.29 -46.13
C ILE A 140 -26.14 -60.52 -46.92
N ILE A 141 -25.37 -61.53 -46.55
CA ILE A 141 -24.33 -62.07 -47.45
C ILE A 141 -24.96 -63.17 -48.27
N THR A 142 -24.64 -63.26 -49.56
CA THR A 142 -25.03 -64.37 -50.43
C THR A 142 -23.83 -64.91 -51.21
N THR A 143 -23.84 -66.20 -51.49
CA THR A 143 -22.97 -66.78 -52.52
C THR A 143 -23.58 -66.64 -53.92
N TYR A 144 -22.76 -66.46 -54.94
CA TYR A 144 -23.19 -66.37 -56.34
C TYR A 144 -22.11 -66.87 -57.32
N GLY A 145 -22.51 -67.22 -58.53
CA GLY A 145 -21.63 -67.85 -59.52
C GLY A 145 -21.27 -69.30 -59.17
N GLY A 146 -20.38 -69.92 -59.95
CA GLY A 146 -19.90 -71.28 -59.69
C GLY A 146 -20.92 -72.40 -59.92
N SER A 147 -20.63 -73.58 -59.35
CA SER A 147 -21.52 -74.74 -59.37
C SER A 147 -22.53 -74.66 -58.23
N ARG A 148 -23.74 -75.19 -58.43
CA ARG A 148 -24.77 -75.25 -57.36
C ARG A 148 -24.31 -76.20 -56.25
N MET A 149 -24.42 -75.76 -54.99
CA MET A 149 -24.27 -76.67 -53.85
C MET A 149 -25.45 -77.66 -53.81
N SER A 150 -25.18 -78.88 -53.34
CA SER A 150 -26.25 -79.84 -53.05
C SER A 150 -27.07 -79.36 -51.85
N ASP A 151 -28.36 -79.71 -51.79
CA ASP A 151 -29.24 -79.30 -50.69
C ASP A 151 -28.70 -79.75 -49.32
N GLU A 152 -28.00 -80.88 -49.27
CA GLU A 152 -27.33 -81.39 -48.06
C GLU A 152 -26.12 -80.52 -47.65
N ASP A 153 -25.27 -80.11 -48.60
CA ASP A 153 -24.13 -79.22 -48.34
C ASP A 153 -24.60 -77.85 -47.81
N ILE A 154 -25.71 -77.32 -48.35
CA ILE A 154 -26.31 -76.07 -47.87
C ILE A 154 -26.73 -76.20 -46.41
N GLY A 155 -27.35 -77.32 -46.04
CA GLY A 155 -27.73 -77.61 -44.65
C GLY A 155 -26.53 -77.66 -43.71
N TYR A 156 -25.44 -78.31 -44.12
CA TYR A 156 -24.21 -78.38 -43.32
C TYR A 156 -23.52 -77.03 -43.17
N VAL A 157 -23.33 -76.28 -44.26
CA VAL A 157 -22.69 -74.95 -44.21
C VAL A 157 -23.53 -73.99 -43.36
N SER A 158 -24.85 -73.96 -43.55
CA SER A 158 -25.73 -73.06 -42.81
C SER A 158 -25.73 -73.37 -41.31
N SER A 159 -25.80 -74.65 -40.93
CA SER A 159 -25.78 -75.06 -39.52
C SER A 159 -24.45 -74.76 -38.81
N MET A 160 -23.33 -74.75 -39.53
CA MET A 160 -22.01 -74.38 -38.99
C MET A 160 -21.85 -72.87 -38.78
N ILE A 161 -22.56 -72.03 -39.54
CA ILE A 161 -22.57 -70.56 -39.36
C ILE A 161 -23.39 -70.19 -38.11
N GLY A 162 -24.44 -70.95 -37.81
CA GLY A 162 -25.31 -70.74 -36.65
C GLY A 162 -26.66 -70.11 -37.03
N ALA A 163 -27.30 -69.43 -36.06
CA ALA A 163 -28.68 -68.91 -36.20
C ALA A 163 -28.86 -67.93 -37.38
N ALA A 164 -27.80 -67.24 -37.80
CA ALA A 164 -27.80 -66.32 -38.92
C ALA A 164 -27.64 -67.00 -40.29
N GLY A 165 -27.24 -68.28 -40.36
CA GLY A 165 -27.05 -69.01 -41.62
C GLY A 165 -28.37 -69.41 -42.28
N GLY A 166 -28.38 -69.52 -43.60
CA GLY A 166 -29.52 -69.99 -44.39
C GLY A 166 -29.12 -70.32 -45.82
N GLY A 167 -30.08 -70.79 -46.61
CA GLY A 167 -29.84 -71.09 -48.03
C GLY A 167 -31.11 -71.23 -48.85
N VAL A 168 -30.94 -71.37 -50.17
CA VAL A 168 -32.04 -71.65 -51.11
C VAL A 168 -31.91 -73.07 -51.64
N PHE A 169 -32.88 -73.92 -51.33
CA PHE A 169 -32.90 -75.34 -51.67
C PHE A 169 -33.49 -75.60 -53.06
N SER A 170 -33.03 -76.65 -53.73
CA SER A 170 -33.57 -77.12 -55.01
C SER A 170 -34.82 -78.00 -54.86
N ASN A 171 -34.92 -78.73 -53.74
CA ASN A 171 -36.01 -79.64 -53.45
C ASN A 171 -37.06 -79.01 -52.52
N ALA A 172 -38.29 -78.89 -53.02
CA ALA A 172 -39.43 -78.35 -52.28
C ALA A 172 -39.80 -79.16 -51.01
N ALA A 173 -39.35 -80.42 -50.90
CA ALA A 173 -39.57 -81.24 -49.71
C ALA A 173 -38.66 -80.87 -48.52
N ILE A 174 -37.55 -80.18 -48.77
CA ILE A 174 -36.56 -79.79 -47.75
C ILE A 174 -36.77 -78.33 -47.34
N GLY A 175 -37.13 -77.46 -48.30
CA GLY A 175 -37.45 -76.06 -48.04
C GLY A 175 -38.09 -75.38 -49.26
N PRO A 176 -38.72 -74.21 -49.07
CA PRO A 176 -39.31 -73.45 -50.16
C PRO A 176 -38.27 -73.05 -51.22
N THR A 177 -38.51 -73.43 -52.48
CA THR A 177 -37.57 -73.20 -53.61
C THR A 177 -37.42 -71.73 -54.02
N ASN A 178 -38.34 -70.86 -53.58
CA ASN A 178 -38.37 -69.43 -53.92
C ASN A 178 -38.08 -68.50 -52.72
N GLN A 179 -37.73 -69.04 -51.56
CA GLN A 179 -37.39 -68.27 -50.35
C GLN A 179 -36.03 -68.70 -49.81
N ILE A 180 -35.39 -67.78 -49.09
CA ILE A 180 -34.22 -68.08 -48.26
C ILE A 180 -34.75 -68.74 -47.00
N SER A 181 -34.23 -69.92 -46.66
CA SER A 181 -34.61 -70.64 -45.44
C SER A 181 -33.41 -70.69 -44.49
N GLY A 182 -33.54 -70.01 -43.35
CA GLY A 182 -32.56 -70.05 -42.25
C GLY A 182 -32.51 -71.41 -41.56
N VAL A 183 -31.42 -71.67 -40.81
CA VAL A 183 -31.27 -72.92 -40.04
C VAL A 183 -32.47 -73.10 -39.10
N HIS A 184 -33.11 -74.27 -39.14
CA HIS A 184 -34.32 -74.61 -38.36
C HIS A 184 -35.52 -73.65 -38.54
N GLY A 185 -35.55 -72.84 -39.60
CA GLY A 185 -36.61 -71.85 -39.84
C GLY A 185 -36.50 -70.58 -38.98
N GLY A 186 -35.32 -70.27 -38.44
CA GLY A 186 -35.10 -69.11 -37.57
C GLY A 186 -35.29 -67.75 -38.24
N TRP A 187 -35.08 -67.67 -39.55
CA TRP A 187 -35.39 -66.50 -40.38
C TRP A 187 -35.64 -66.95 -41.82
N GLY A 188 -36.30 -66.11 -42.60
CA GLY A 188 -36.50 -66.37 -44.02
C GLY A 188 -37.09 -65.17 -44.73
N ASP A 189 -36.74 -65.02 -46.00
CA ASP A 189 -37.21 -63.93 -46.83
C ASP A 189 -37.36 -64.38 -48.29
N ALA A 190 -38.21 -63.70 -49.06
CA ALA A 190 -38.41 -64.02 -50.45
C ALA A 190 -37.15 -63.68 -51.26
N THR A 191 -36.68 -64.63 -52.08
CA THR A 191 -35.50 -64.38 -52.95
C THR A 191 -35.71 -63.19 -53.90
N SER A 192 -36.96 -62.81 -54.17
CA SER A 192 -37.33 -61.65 -54.99
C SER A 192 -37.02 -60.30 -54.34
N ASN A 193 -36.92 -60.25 -53.01
CA ASN A 193 -36.65 -59.01 -52.27
C ASN A 193 -35.19 -58.58 -52.44
N TRP A 194 -34.30 -59.54 -52.71
CA TRP A 194 -32.86 -59.34 -52.82
C TRP A 194 -32.40 -59.36 -54.29
N ASN A 195 -32.98 -58.50 -55.12
CA ASN A 195 -32.70 -58.47 -56.56
C ASN A 195 -31.57 -57.47 -56.90
N ALA A 196 -30.36 -57.99 -57.10
CA ALA A 196 -29.20 -57.19 -57.46
C ALA A 196 -28.27 -57.91 -58.46
N SER A 197 -27.40 -57.15 -59.13
CA SER A 197 -26.41 -57.67 -60.09
C SER A 197 -25.04 -57.02 -59.91
N ILE A 198 -23.97 -57.79 -60.07
CA ILE A 198 -22.58 -57.32 -60.11
C ILE A 198 -22.04 -57.57 -61.51
N GLY A 199 -21.62 -56.51 -62.22
CA GLY A 199 -21.05 -56.63 -63.56
C GLY A 199 -21.95 -57.36 -64.58
N GLY A 200 -23.27 -57.19 -64.48
CA GLY A 200 -24.27 -57.87 -65.32
C GLY A 200 -24.61 -59.31 -64.91
N THR A 201 -23.92 -59.87 -63.91
CA THR A 201 -24.24 -61.18 -63.32
C THR A 201 -25.24 -61.00 -62.19
N SER A 202 -26.38 -61.69 -62.25
CA SER A 202 -27.36 -61.69 -61.15
C SER A 202 -26.74 -62.33 -59.90
N VAL A 203 -26.76 -61.58 -58.80
CA VAL A 203 -26.34 -62.06 -57.46
C VAL A 203 -27.52 -62.35 -56.55
N ARG A 204 -28.73 -62.34 -57.12
CA ARG A 204 -29.95 -62.73 -56.43
C ARG A 204 -29.82 -64.15 -55.85
N PRO A 205 -30.19 -64.38 -54.57
CA PRO A 205 -30.27 -65.72 -53.98
C PRO A 205 -31.06 -66.68 -54.87
N SER A 206 -30.47 -67.83 -55.19
CA SER A 206 -31.08 -68.84 -56.05
C SER A 206 -30.69 -70.25 -55.61
N SER A 207 -31.45 -71.25 -56.04
CA SER A 207 -31.23 -72.64 -55.62
C SER A 207 -29.77 -73.07 -55.81
N GLY A 208 -29.14 -73.55 -54.73
CA GLY A 208 -27.72 -73.90 -54.71
C GLY A 208 -26.79 -72.85 -54.06
N THR A 209 -27.34 -71.82 -53.41
CA THR A 209 -26.59 -70.73 -52.75
C THR A 209 -26.84 -70.68 -51.24
N VAL A 210 -25.88 -70.12 -50.50
CA VAL A 210 -25.92 -69.96 -49.03
C VAL A 210 -26.01 -68.47 -48.70
N GLN A 211 -26.81 -68.13 -47.70
CA GLN A 211 -27.01 -66.78 -47.20
C GLN A 211 -26.72 -66.65 -45.71
N VAL A 212 -26.33 -65.45 -45.28
CA VAL A 212 -26.17 -65.09 -43.86
C VAL A 212 -26.93 -63.80 -43.59
N SER A 213 -27.89 -63.82 -42.67
CA SER A 213 -28.61 -62.62 -42.22
C SER A 213 -27.75 -61.79 -41.28
N MET A 214 -27.76 -60.46 -41.44
CA MET A 214 -27.13 -59.55 -40.49
C MET A 214 -28.19 -58.86 -39.64
N ASP A 215 -28.17 -59.12 -38.33
CA ASP A 215 -29.02 -58.40 -37.38
C ASP A 215 -28.41 -57.03 -37.06
N LEU A 216 -28.97 -55.97 -37.67
CA LEU A 216 -28.56 -54.59 -37.47
C LEU A 216 -29.36 -53.88 -36.35
N ALA A 217 -30.01 -54.62 -35.44
CA ALA A 217 -30.65 -54.03 -34.26
C ALA A 217 -29.64 -53.67 -33.13
N GLY A 218 -28.45 -54.29 -33.12
CA GLY A 218 -27.40 -54.06 -32.12
C GLY A 218 -26.48 -52.85 -32.38
N ILE A 219 -26.54 -52.25 -33.58
CA ILE A 219 -25.65 -51.15 -34.01
C ILE A 219 -26.37 -49.79 -34.09
N ALA A 220 -27.68 -49.76 -33.81
CA ALA A 220 -28.51 -48.54 -33.78
C ALA A 220 -28.34 -47.66 -32.50
N GLY A 221 -27.23 -47.82 -31.76
CA GLY A 221 -26.88 -47.03 -30.58
C GLY A 221 -25.75 -46.00 -30.80
N LEU A 222 -25.28 -45.81 -32.04
CA LEU A 222 -24.15 -44.93 -32.37
C LEU A 222 -24.55 -43.64 -33.10
N GLY A 223 -25.72 -43.09 -32.75
CA GLY A 223 -25.95 -41.65 -32.82
C GLY A 223 -25.53 -41.02 -31.49
N GLY A 224 -24.23 -40.88 -31.22
CA GLY A 224 -23.77 -40.41 -29.92
C GLY A 224 -22.30 -39.99 -29.91
N VAL A 225 -22.08 -38.76 -29.46
CA VAL A 225 -20.83 -38.14 -29.00
C VAL A 225 -19.69 -39.13 -28.72
N ASP A 226 -18.47 -38.84 -29.16
CA ASP A 226 -17.25 -39.61 -28.81
C ASP A 226 -17.06 -39.69 -27.27
N GLN A 227 -17.67 -40.71 -26.66
CA GLN A 227 -17.69 -40.95 -25.21
C GLN A 227 -16.33 -41.38 -24.66
N SER A 228 -15.34 -41.66 -25.52
CA SER A 228 -13.97 -41.98 -25.07
C SER A 228 -13.26 -40.79 -24.42
N LYS A 229 -13.80 -39.57 -24.60
CA LYS A 229 -13.22 -38.31 -24.10
C LYS A 229 -13.84 -37.80 -22.79
N TYR A 230 -14.88 -38.46 -22.27
CA TYR A 230 -15.56 -38.04 -21.05
C TYR A 230 -15.66 -39.18 -20.06
N LEU A 231 -15.42 -38.90 -18.79
CA LEU A 231 -15.69 -39.85 -17.71
C LEU A 231 -17.21 -39.94 -17.49
N HIS A 232 -17.84 -41.00 -17.98
CA HIS A 232 -19.26 -41.28 -17.76
C HIS A 232 -19.48 -41.84 -16.35
N ARG A 233 -20.32 -41.17 -15.54
CA ARG A 233 -20.81 -41.69 -14.26
C ARG A 233 -22.33 -41.85 -14.30
N THR A 234 -22.81 -43.04 -13.96
CA THR A 234 -24.22 -43.27 -13.63
C THR A 234 -24.40 -42.96 -12.15
N PRO A 235 -25.22 -41.95 -11.77
CA PRO A 235 -25.40 -41.62 -10.37
C PRO A 235 -25.99 -42.82 -9.62
N GLN A 236 -25.24 -43.32 -8.65
CA GLN A 236 -25.69 -44.37 -7.73
C GLN A 236 -26.37 -43.75 -6.52
N THR A 237 -27.36 -44.45 -5.96
CA THR A 237 -28.06 -44.01 -4.74
C THR A 237 -27.15 -43.95 -3.51
N ASP A 238 -26.06 -44.71 -3.51
CA ASP A 238 -25.01 -44.60 -2.51
C ASP A 238 -24.02 -43.49 -2.91
N ALA A 239 -23.93 -42.46 -2.09
CA ALA A 239 -23.08 -41.30 -2.34
C ALA A 239 -21.58 -41.65 -2.40
N THR A 240 -21.15 -42.73 -1.74
CA THR A 240 -19.74 -43.16 -1.71
C THR A 240 -19.25 -43.67 -3.06
N LEU A 241 -20.14 -44.29 -3.84
CA LEU A 241 -19.84 -44.81 -5.18
C LEU A 241 -19.77 -43.73 -6.27
N ASN A 242 -20.16 -42.49 -5.96
CA ASN A 242 -20.10 -41.35 -6.88
C ASN A 242 -18.81 -40.52 -6.72
N GLY A 243 -17.92 -40.92 -5.80
CA GLY A 243 -16.61 -40.32 -5.58
C GLY A 243 -15.52 -40.93 -6.47
N MET A 244 -14.42 -40.20 -6.65
CA MET A 244 -13.21 -40.72 -7.29
C MET A 244 -12.22 -41.12 -6.17
N GLU A 245 -11.78 -42.38 -6.13
CA GLU A 245 -10.82 -42.87 -5.13
C GLU A 245 -9.36 -42.58 -5.48
N THR A 246 -9.11 -41.98 -6.65
CA THR A 246 -7.77 -41.68 -7.19
C THR A 246 -7.63 -40.20 -7.52
N ASP A 247 -6.41 -39.67 -7.48
CA ASP A 247 -6.15 -38.28 -7.82
C ASP A 247 -6.45 -37.98 -9.30
N LEU A 248 -7.07 -36.83 -9.55
CA LEU A 248 -7.24 -36.31 -10.91
C LEU A 248 -5.91 -35.72 -11.42
N ASN A 249 -5.12 -36.52 -12.13
CA ASN A 249 -3.87 -36.08 -12.73
C ASN A 249 -4.11 -35.36 -14.07
N MET A 250 -4.05 -34.04 -14.07
CA MET A 250 -4.06 -33.21 -15.27
C MET A 250 -2.61 -32.93 -15.71
N ALA A 251 -1.99 -33.93 -16.34
CA ALA A 251 -0.60 -33.84 -16.78
C ALA A 251 -0.36 -32.61 -17.68
N ALA A 252 0.86 -32.06 -17.61
CA ALA A 252 1.28 -30.88 -18.36
C ALA A 252 1.48 -31.20 -19.85
N ASP A 253 0.41 -31.39 -20.59
CA ASP A 253 0.40 -31.50 -22.06
C ASP A 253 0.42 -30.13 -22.76
N GLY A 254 0.55 -29.04 -22.00
CA GLY A 254 0.53 -27.67 -22.51
C GLY A 254 -0.88 -27.13 -22.80
N THR A 255 -1.94 -27.90 -22.53
CA THR A 255 -3.32 -27.43 -22.65
C THR A 255 -3.79 -26.75 -21.36
N ARG A 256 -4.70 -25.76 -21.51
CA ARG A 256 -5.27 -25.06 -20.36
C ARG A 256 -6.39 -25.91 -19.76
N HIS A 257 -6.17 -26.43 -18.55
CA HIS A 257 -7.19 -27.12 -17.76
C HIS A 257 -8.12 -26.11 -17.07
N ASN A 258 -9.11 -25.61 -17.81
CA ASN A 258 -10.05 -24.61 -17.31
C ASN A 258 -11.20 -25.26 -16.52
N ILE A 259 -11.44 -24.81 -15.30
CA ILE A 259 -12.66 -25.12 -14.54
C ILE A 259 -13.64 -23.96 -14.74
N ASN A 260 -14.62 -24.12 -15.64
CA ASN A 260 -15.66 -23.12 -15.90
C ASN A 260 -16.93 -23.44 -15.08
N ASN A 261 -17.61 -22.42 -14.55
CA ASN A 261 -18.89 -22.55 -13.82
C ASN A 261 -18.83 -23.40 -12.53
N ALA A 262 -17.68 -23.48 -11.85
CA ALA A 262 -17.62 -24.07 -10.52
C ALA A 262 -18.36 -23.18 -9.50
N ASN A 263 -19.36 -23.74 -8.82
CA ASN A 263 -20.11 -23.03 -7.79
C ASN A 263 -19.27 -22.83 -6.50
N GLN A 264 -18.46 -23.84 -6.14
CA GLN A 264 -17.59 -23.79 -4.96
C GLN A 264 -16.30 -24.59 -5.24
N VAL A 265 -15.16 -24.04 -4.84
CA VAL A 265 -13.86 -24.72 -4.85
C VAL A 265 -13.35 -24.73 -3.41
N THR A 266 -13.33 -25.91 -2.79
CA THR A 266 -12.80 -26.10 -1.43
C THR A 266 -11.41 -26.70 -1.54
N ALA A 267 -10.38 -25.97 -1.10
CA ALA A 267 -8.99 -26.41 -1.14
C ALA A 267 -8.24 -25.94 0.12
N ASN A 268 -7.28 -26.74 0.58
CA ASN A 268 -6.41 -26.36 1.70
C ASN A 268 -5.43 -25.24 1.33
N LEU A 269 -4.99 -25.19 0.07
CA LEU A 269 -4.09 -24.18 -0.47
C LEU A 269 -4.46 -23.88 -1.93
N MET A 270 -4.57 -22.60 -2.27
CA MET A 270 -4.74 -22.14 -3.65
C MET A 270 -3.51 -21.29 -4.02
N THR A 271 -2.74 -21.75 -5.02
CA THR A 271 -1.55 -21.05 -5.52
C THR A 271 -1.81 -20.59 -6.95
N ALA A 272 -1.56 -19.31 -7.25
CA ALA A 272 -1.65 -18.76 -8.60
C ALA A 272 -0.30 -18.21 -9.06
N ASN A 273 0.23 -18.74 -10.17
CA ASN A 273 1.55 -18.35 -10.69
C ASN A 273 1.59 -16.95 -11.31
N SER A 274 0.44 -16.34 -11.61
CA SER A 274 0.36 -15.04 -12.30
C SER A 274 -0.56 -14.05 -11.57
N SER A 275 -1.87 -14.33 -11.53
CA SER A 275 -2.80 -13.43 -10.86
C SER A 275 -4.04 -14.18 -10.35
N MET A 276 -4.65 -13.63 -9.30
CA MET A 276 -5.98 -13.99 -8.83
C MET A 276 -6.87 -12.75 -8.93
N ARG A 277 -8.06 -12.89 -9.50
CA ARG A 277 -9.06 -11.83 -9.54
C ARG A 277 -10.24 -12.25 -8.69
N THR A 278 -10.46 -11.53 -7.60
CA THR A 278 -11.58 -11.75 -6.69
C THR A 278 -12.35 -10.45 -6.52
N PRO A 279 -13.69 -10.46 -6.50
CA PRO A 279 -14.46 -9.26 -6.15
C PRO A 279 -14.20 -8.84 -4.71
N ARG A 280 -14.17 -9.81 -3.79
CA ARG A 280 -13.93 -9.59 -2.36
C ARG A 280 -13.43 -10.88 -1.71
N VAL A 281 -12.52 -10.77 -0.74
CA VAL A 281 -12.01 -11.90 0.07
C VAL A 281 -12.45 -11.70 1.51
N TYR A 282 -13.15 -12.68 2.09
CA TYR A 282 -13.61 -12.64 3.48
C TYR A 282 -12.71 -13.47 4.39
N ASP A 283 -12.60 -13.06 5.65
CA ASP A 283 -12.07 -13.93 6.69
C ASP A 283 -13.01 -15.12 6.92
N ALA A 284 -12.45 -16.32 7.10
CA ALA A 284 -13.21 -17.56 7.19
C ALA A 284 -14.04 -17.66 8.49
N ASN A 285 -13.59 -17.04 9.58
CA ASN A 285 -14.24 -17.12 10.88
C ASN A 285 -15.17 -15.92 11.16
N ASN A 286 -14.93 -14.78 10.51
CA ASN A 286 -15.71 -13.57 10.71
C ASN A 286 -15.79 -12.69 9.45
N THR A 287 -16.92 -12.74 8.76
CA THR A 287 -17.19 -11.96 7.54
C THR A 287 -17.24 -10.44 7.74
N ALA A 288 -17.16 -9.95 8.99
CA ALA A 288 -16.94 -8.53 9.26
C ALA A 288 -15.55 -8.04 8.79
N TYR A 289 -14.59 -8.95 8.60
CA TYR A 289 -13.27 -8.68 8.04
C TYR A 289 -13.18 -9.17 6.59
N PHE A 290 -12.74 -8.29 5.70
CA PHE A 290 -12.66 -8.56 4.27
C PHE A 290 -11.68 -7.63 3.54
N ILE A 291 -11.22 -8.07 2.36
CA ILE A 291 -10.43 -7.29 1.41
C ILE A 291 -11.29 -7.06 0.15
N ASP A 292 -11.49 -5.79 -0.20
CA ASP A 292 -12.16 -5.34 -1.41
C ASP A 292 -11.24 -4.34 -2.14
N PRO A 293 -10.59 -4.74 -3.24
CA PRO A 293 -9.68 -3.86 -3.98
C PRO A 293 -10.38 -2.68 -4.67
N ALA A 294 -11.69 -2.75 -4.94
CA ALA A 294 -12.44 -1.69 -5.62
C ALA A 294 -13.07 -0.69 -4.64
N SER A 295 -13.12 -1.01 -3.35
CA SER A 295 -13.75 -0.20 -2.31
C SER A 295 -13.01 -0.26 -0.96
N THR A 296 -13.73 -0.14 0.16
CA THR A 296 -13.15 -0.18 1.51
C THR A 296 -12.87 -1.61 1.94
N SER A 297 -11.68 -1.89 2.48
CA SER A 297 -11.34 -3.16 3.14
C SER A 297 -11.40 -3.02 4.66
N ARG A 298 -11.77 -4.08 5.38
CA ARG A 298 -11.73 -4.14 6.86
C ARG A 298 -10.83 -5.30 7.28
N VAL A 299 -9.68 -4.99 7.85
CA VAL A 299 -8.69 -5.99 8.30
C VAL A 299 -8.35 -5.77 9.77
N ASN A 300 -8.04 -6.83 10.49
CA ASN A 300 -7.71 -6.75 11.92
C ASN A 300 -6.34 -6.08 12.16
N ALA A 301 -5.34 -6.46 11.36
CA ALA A 301 -4.03 -5.84 11.34
C ALA A 301 -3.46 -5.90 9.92
N LEU A 302 -2.75 -4.84 9.53
CA LEU A 302 -2.02 -4.77 8.26
C LEU A 302 -0.60 -4.30 8.56
N ASN A 303 0.38 -5.17 8.32
CA ASN A 303 1.79 -4.87 8.53
C ASN A 303 2.45 -4.59 7.17
N PHE A 304 3.04 -3.40 7.02
CA PHE A 304 3.79 -3.03 5.83
C PHE A 304 5.29 -3.24 6.07
N GLY A 305 6.06 -3.40 4.99
CA GLY A 305 7.52 -3.31 5.06
C GLY A 305 8.00 -1.90 5.41
N PRO A 306 9.26 -1.53 5.11
CA PRO A 306 9.83 -0.24 5.51
C PRO A 306 9.17 0.99 4.84
N THR A 307 8.31 0.80 3.84
CA THR A 307 7.71 1.91 3.08
C THR A 307 6.25 1.62 2.73
N LEU A 308 5.40 2.61 2.93
CA LEU A 308 4.00 2.63 2.50
C LEU A 308 3.85 3.73 1.43
N MET A 309 3.54 3.35 0.19
CA MET A 309 3.35 4.29 -0.93
C MET A 309 1.86 4.51 -1.20
N SER A 310 1.40 5.77 -1.26
CA SER A 310 0.04 6.13 -1.67
C SER A 310 0.07 7.28 -2.68
N SER A 311 -0.52 7.09 -3.86
CA SER A 311 -0.53 8.12 -4.91
C SER A 311 -1.51 9.27 -4.66
N ARG A 312 -2.37 9.18 -3.63
CA ARG A 312 -3.46 10.16 -3.43
C ARG A 312 -3.65 10.60 -1.98
N ARG A 313 -3.90 9.66 -1.06
CA ARG A 313 -4.23 9.99 0.34
C ARG A 313 -4.01 8.79 1.27
N ILE A 314 -3.54 9.06 2.48
CA ILE A 314 -3.58 8.12 3.61
C ILE A 314 -4.40 8.79 4.72
N ASP A 315 -5.53 8.19 5.07
CA ASP A 315 -6.36 8.60 6.20
C ASP A 315 -6.30 7.52 7.27
N TRP A 316 -5.82 7.86 8.46
CA TRP A 316 -6.04 7.03 9.65
C TRP A 316 -7.21 7.62 10.42
N ASN A 317 -8.29 6.84 10.58
CA ASN A 317 -9.50 7.24 11.30
C ASN A 317 -9.79 6.27 12.45
N SER A 318 -9.51 6.68 13.69
CA SER A 318 -9.90 5.91 14.89
C SER A 318 -11.27 6.37 15.40
N THR A 319 -12.27 5.48 15.38
CA THR A 319 -13.63 5.76 15.88
C THR A 319 -13.85 5.34 17.33
N SER A 320 -12.93 4.57 17.94
CA SER A 320 -13.01 4.23 19.35
C SER A 320 -12.34 5.33 20.19
N GLY A 321 -13.07 5.91 21.14
CA GLY A 321 -12.56 6.89 22.12
C GLY A 321 -11.51 6.33 23.09
N SER A 322 -10.90 5.20 22.77
CA SER A 322 -9.68 4.73 23.42
C SER A 322 -8.50 5.52 22.90
N THR A 323 -7.50 5.67 23.75
CA THR A 323 -6.15 6.21 23.53
C THR A 323 -5.34 5.42 22.49
N ALA A 324 -5.96 4.98 21.39
CA ALA A 324 -5.30 4.31 20.29
C ALA A 324 -4.40 5.32 19.57
N ALA A 325 -3.25 5.53 20.16
CA ALA A 325 -2.13 6.21 19.58
C ALA A 325 -1.78 5.47 18.29
N GLY A 326 -1.79 6.18 17.16
CA GLY A 326 -0.94 5.76 16.06
C GLY A 326 0.47 5.80 16.60
N VAL A 327 0.99 4.64 17.01
CA VAL A 327 2.40 4.46 17.39
C VAL A 327 3.13 4.17 16.09
N ILE A 328 3.92 5.13 15.65
CA ILE A 328 4.81 4.96 14.50
C ILE A 328 6.21 4.72 15.05
N ASP A 329 6.68 3.48 14.91
CA ASP A 329 8.02 3.04 15.35
C ASP A 329 9.03 3.10 14.18
N GLY A 330 10.27 3.52 14.48
CA GLY A 330 11.35 3.64 13.49
C GLY A 330 11.30 4.86 12.54
N ARG A 331 12.32 5.02 11.68
CA ARG A 331 12.34 6.08 10.65
C ARG A 331 11.13 5.90 9.73
N THR A 332 10.31 6.93 9.63
CA THR A 332 9.11 6.91 8.78
C THR A 332 9.14 8.08 7.81
N GLU A 333 8.97 7.75 6.54
CA GLU A 333 8.93 8.69 5.42
C GLU A 333 7.61 8.51 4.69
N PHE A 334 6.84 9.60 4.59
CA PHE A 334 5.59 9.63 3.85
C PHE A 334 5.84 10.35 2.52
N GLU A 335 5.72 9.60 1.41
CA GLU A 335 5.88 10.11 0.05
C GLU A 335 4.51 10.23 -0.65
N GLY A 336 4.15 11.46 -1.06
CA GLY A 336 2.97 11.74 -1.89
C GLY A 336 1.66 11.97 -1.12
N GLY A 337 0.94 13.05 -1.48
CA GLY A 337 -0.38 13.39 -0.95
C GLY A 337 -0.39 14.00 0.47
N ILE A 338 -1.51 14.58 0.88
CA ILE A 338 -1.69 15.12 2.24
C ILE A 338 -1.87 13.94 3.21
N VAL A 339 -1.05 13.87 4.25
CA VAL A 339 -1.23 12.90 5.35
C VAL A 339 -2.15 13.51 6.39
N THR A 340 -3.33 12.91 6.60
CA THR A 340 -4.28 13.35 7.61
C THR A 340 -4.51 12.26 8.64
N PHE A 341 -4.34 12.60 9.91
CA PHE A 341 -4.69 11.72 11.01
C PHE A 341 -5.95 12.23 11.70
N LYS A 342 -7.01 11.43 11.66
CA LYS A 342 -8.34 11.72 12.19
C LYS A 342 -8.67 10.78 13.35
N GLY A 343 -9.22 11.32 14.42
CA GLY A 343 -9.64 10.53 15.58
C GLY A 343 -9.32 11.24 16.90
N PRO A 344 -9.94 10.81 18.01
CA PRO A 344 -9.78 11.44 19.32
C PRO A 344 -8.46 11.07 20.04
N GLY A 345 -7.64 10.19 19.47
CA GLY A 345 -6.37 9.76 20.08
C GLY A 345 -5.18 10.66 19.71
N ASN A 346 -4.23 10.81 20.64
CA ASN A 346 -2.94 11.49 20.41
C ASN A 346 -2.05 10.65 19.49
N ILE A 347 -1.14 11.26 18.74
CA ILE A 347 -0.19 10.54 17.89
C ILE A 347 1.17 10.49 18.56
N SER A 348 1.69 9.28 18.74
CA SER A 348 3.01 9.08 19.34
C SER A 348 3.98 8.56 18.29
N PHE A 349 5.10 9.25 18.10
CA PHE A 349 6.20 8.67 17.33
C PHE A 349 7.28 8.21 18.30
N ASN A 350 7.50 6.90 18.38
CA ASN A 350 8.41 6.26 19.31
C ASN A 350 9.64 5.76 18.55
N THR A 351 10.49 6.70 18.16
CA THR A 351 11.65 6.43 17.31
C THR A 351 12.91 6.74 18.10
N SER A 352 13.60 5.71 18.59
CA SER A 352 14.87 5.88 19.32
C SER A 352 16.02 6.39 18.43
N SER A 353 15.88 6.29 17.09
CA SER A 353 16.94 6.64 16.12
C SER A 353 16.43 7.01 14.72
N GLY A 354 15.44 7.92 14.60
CA GLY A 354 14.96 8.35 13.28
C GLY A 354 14.15 9.65 13.31
N ALA A 355 14.40 10.56 12.37
CA ALA A 355 13.51 11.69 12.11
C ALA A 355 12.19 11.17 11.52
N ALA A 356 11.06 11.87 11.74
CA ALA A 356 9.96 11.71 10.81
C ALA A 356 9.98 12.82 9.79
N ILE A 357 9.81 12.38 8.55
CA ILE A 357 9.94 13.22 7.38
C ILE A 357 8.60 13.12 6.65
N PHE A 358 7.97 14.28 6.47
CA PHE A 358 6.77 14.43 5.67
C PHE A 358 7.16 15.25 4.43
N ASN A 359 7.22 14.62 3.26
CA ASN A 359 7.58 15.29 2.00
C ASN A 359 6.37 16.01 1.36
N ALA A 360 5.34 16.30 2.15
CA ALA A 360 4.07 16.93 1.78
C ALA A 360 3.43 17.59 3.02
N PRO A 361 2.34 18.38 2.87
CA PRO A 361 1.65 18.97 4.02
C PRO A 361 1.10 17.90 4.97
N ALA A 362 1.20 18.15 6.28
CA ALA A 362 0.77 17.22 7.31
C ALA A 362 -0.24 17.86 8.26
N VAL A 363 -1.39 17.19 8.47
CA VAL A 363 -2.47 17.68 9.33
C VAL A 363 -2.78 16.66 10.43
N PHE A 364 -2.70 17.12 11.67
CA PHE A 364 -2.93 16.34 12.88
C PHE A 364 -4.08 16.96 13.66
N ASN A 365 -5.17 16.22 13.83
CA ASN A 365 -6.34 16.73 14.55
C ASN A 365 -6.21 16.67 16.09
N ASN A 366 -5.05 16.26 16.60
CA ASN A 366 -4.80 16.08 18.03
C ASN A 366 -3.31 16.33 18.35
N ASP A 367 -2.91 16.12 19.60
CA ASP A 367 -1.54 16.23 20.07
C ASP A 367 -0.63 15.27 19.31
N ILE A 368 0.56 15.76 18.96
CA ILE A 368 1.72 14.95 18.63
C ILE A 368 2.58 14.89 19.88
N SER A 369 2.90 13.68 20.34
CA SER A 369 3.92 13.43 21.36
C SER A 369 5.04 12.61 20.73
N ARG A 370 6.30 12.98 20.99
CA ARG A 370 7.45 12.18 20.59
C ARG A 370 8.39 12.00 21.76
N ASN A 371 8.71 10.74 22.04
CA ASN A 371 9.72 10.36 23.01
C ASN A 371 11.02 10.06 22.24
N GLY A 372 11.87 11.07 22.10
CA GLY A 372 13.20 10.92 21.48
C GLY A 372 13.70 12.22 20.85
N GLY A 373 14.99 12.55 21.00
CA GLY A 373 15.59 13.81 20.54
C GLY A 373 15.70 14.00 19.02
N SER A 374 15.04 13.16 18.22
CA SER A 374 15.08 13.20 16.75
C SER A 374 14.11 14.25 16.18
N PRO A 375 14.44 14.91 15.04
CA PRO A 375 13.65 16.04 14.56
C PRO A 375 12.35 15.63 13.85
N VAL A 376 11.36 16.54 13.89
CA VAL A 376 10.17 16.55 13.02
C VAL A 376 10.47 17.44 11.81
N ARG A 377 10.46 16.87 10.61
CA ARG A 377 10.68 17.62 9.36
C ARG A 377 9.46 17.49 8.46
N VAL A 378 8.91 18.63 8.05
CA VAL A 378 7.81 18.71 7.07
C VAL A 378 8.29 19.61 5.95
N ALA A 379 8.24 19.12 4.72
CA ALA A 379 8.68 19.87 3.54
C ALA A 379 7.78 21.09 3.26
N ASP A 380 6.50 21.00 3.65
CA ASP A 380 5.47 22.04 3.53
C ASP A 380 4.85 22.41 4.90
N ASP A 381 3.59 22.81 4.92
CA ASP A 381 2.88 23.25 6.13
C ASP A 381 2.56 22.08 7.09
N LEU A 382 2.83 22.31 8.38
CA LEU A 382 2.44 21.45 9.49
C LEU A 382 1.29 22.09 10.27
N THR A 383 0.14 21.43 10.32
CA THR A 383 -0.99 21.84 11.16
C THR A 383 -1.27 20.79 12.22
N VAL A 384 -1.32 21.22 13.48
CA VAL A 384 -1.57 20.40 14.67
C VAL A 384 -2.67 21.08 15.46
N VAL A 385 -3.86 20.50 15.52
CA VAL A 385 -4.95 21.09 16.31
C VAL A 385 -4.61 21.06 17.80
N GLY A 386 -3.84 20.07 18.25
CA GLY A 386 -3.34 19.95 19.62
C GLY A 386 -1.92 20.50 19.83
N THR A 387 -1.26 19.94 20.83
CA THR A 387 0.13 20.21 21.20
C THR A 387 1.09 19.45 20.28
N LEU A 388 2.04 20.15 19.69
CA LEU A 388 3.20 19.58 19.01
C LEU A 388 4.34 19.43 20.01
N ASN A 389 4.52 18.25 20.59
CA ASN A 389 5.68 17.92 21.41
C ASN A 389 6.63 16.99 20.63
N SER A 390 7.73 17.54 20.11
CA SER A 390 8.64 16.80 19.25
C SER A 390 9.78 16.08 19.98
N GLY A 391 10.12 16.44 21.21
CA GLY A 391 11.31 15.95 21.94
C GLY A 391 12.67 16.33 21.32
N GLY A 392 12.74 16.55 20.00
CA GLY A 392 13.85 17.07 19.22
C GLY A 392 13.50 18.37 18.47
N SER A 393 14.20 18.69 17.40
CA SER A 393 13.95 19.92 16.63
C SER A 393 12.75 19.83 15.69
N VAL A 394 11.98 20.90 15.51
CA VAL A 394 10.93 21.03 14.48
C VAL A 394 11.48 21.88 13.33
N SER A 395 11.35 21.42 12.08
CA SER A 395 11.75 22.17 10.89
C SER A 395 10.71 22.06 9.79
N THR A 396 9.97 23.15 9.57
CA THR A 396 8.85 23.20 8.60
C THR A 396 8.66 24.63 8.08
N PRO A 397 8.29 24.88 6.82
CA PRO A 397 7.91 26.22 6.35
C PRO A 397 6.89 26.93 7.25
N THR A 398 5.76 26.30 7.57
CA THR A 398 4.75 26.86 8.47
C THR A 398 4.37 25.86 9.54
N VAL A 399 4.30 26.31 10.80
CA VAL A 399 3.69 25.54 11.90
C VAL A 399 2.44 26.27 12.37
N ASN A 400 1.32 25.56 12.42
CA ASN A 400 0.12 25.98 13.14
C ASN A 400 -0.16 24.94 14.22
N ALA A 401 -0.03 25.28 15.49
CA ALA A 401 -0.30 24.37 16.61
C ALA A 401 -1.17 25.01 17.70
N THR A 402 -1.71 24.23 18.64
CA THR A 402 -2.15 24.83 19.91
C THR A 402 -0.95 25.26 20.74
N THR A 403 -0.04 24.31 21.01
CA THR A 403 1.24 24.58 21.68
C THR A 403 2.35 23.92 20.88
N VAL A 404 3.50 24.58 20.74
CA VAL A 404 4.71 24.00 20.13
C VAL A 404 5.76 23.82 21.22
N SER A 405 6.23 22.59 21.42
CA SER A 405 7.25 22.20 22.38
C SER A 405 8.33 21.39 21.69
N ALA A 406 9.55 21.93 21.61
CA ALA A 406 10.66 21.32 20.88
C ALA A 406 12.02 21.66 21.51
N THR A 407 13.09 21.02 21.03
CA THR A 407 14.45 21.45 21.38
C THR A 407 14.83 22.74 20.64
N THR A 408 14.63 22.74 19.33
CA THR A 408 14.72 23.94 18.49
C THR A 408 13.51 23.97 17.57
N VAL A 409 12.81 25.10 17.49
CA VAL A 409 11.76 25.32 16.50
C VAL A 409 12.36 26.16 15.38
N SER A 410 12.30 25.68 14.13
CA SER A 410 12.77 26.39 12.95
C SER A 410 11.66 26.42 11.92
N ALA A 411 11.15 27.61 11.60
CA ALA A 411 10.10 27.77 10.61
C ALA A 411 10.27 29.02 9.75
N THR A 412 9.49 29.16 8.69
CA THR A 412 9.28 30.48 8.08
C THR A 412 8.27 31.26 8.92
N THR A 413 7.11 30.66 9.22
CA THR A 413 6.11 31.25 10.10
C THR A 413 5.69 30.24 11.17
N LEU A 414 5.57 30.70 12.41
CA LEU A 414 5.20 29.88 13.57
C LEU A 414 3.99 30.50 14.26
N ASN A 415 2.86 29.79 14.25
CA ASN A 415 1.62 30.20 14.90
C ASN A 415 1.24 29.16 15.96
N ALA A 416 1.12 29.60 17.22
CA ALA A 416 0.59 28.82 18.32
C ALA A 416 -0.66 29.50 18.88
N SER A 417 -1.74 28.75 19.09
CA SER A 417 -2.96 29.27 19.73
C SER A 417 -2.79 29.47 21.25
N GLN A 418 -1.71 28.93 21.84
CA GLN A 418 -1.28 29.12 23.22
C GLN A 418 0.22 29.46 23.25
N ASP A 419 1.12 28.47 23.30
CA ASP A 419 2.55 28.70 23.60
C ASP A 419 3.50 28.21 22.50
N VAL A 420 4.64 28.90 22.39
CA VAL A 420 5.85 28.42 21.70
C VAL A 420 6.95 28.23 22.74
N ASN A 421 7.36 26.99 22.96
CA ASN A 421 8.38 26.59 23.92
C ASN A 421 9.51 25.83 23.22
N ALA A 422 10.70 26.43 23.19
CA ALA A 422 11.91 25.74 22.76
C ALA A 422 12.89 25.60 23.93
N THR A 423 13.40 24.40 24.19
CA THR A 423 14.45 24.22 25.23
C THR A 423 15.78 24.85 24.83
N ARG A 424 15.99 25.13 23.54
CA ARG A 424 17.19 25.81 23.01
C ARG A 424 16.85 27.06 22.21
N ASP A 425 16.33 26.93 20.99
CA ASP A 425 16.16 28.09 20.10
C ASP A 425 14.79 28.12 19.43
N VAL A 426 14.21 29.32 19.32
CA VAL A 426 13.09 29.62 18.40
C VAL A 426 13.64 30.44 17.24
N VAL A 427 13.54 29.90 16.03
CA VAL A 427 14.07 30.52 14.81
C VAL A 427 12.95 30.66 13.79
N ALA A 428 12.70 31.87 13.30
CA ALA A 428 11.73 32.10 12.23
C ALA A 428 12.19 33.13 11.19
N ASN A 429 12.09 32.79 9.90
CA ASN A 429 12.42 33.72 8.81
C ASN A 429 11.38 34.84 8.64
N ARG A 430 10.18 34.67 9.19
CA ARG A 430 9.09 35.64 9.12
C ARG A 430 8.58 35.97 10.52
N HIS A 431 7.43 35.44 10.95
CA HIS A 431 6.84 35.78 12.25
C HIS A 431 6.75 34.58 13.19
N VAL A 432 6.82 34.87 14.49
CA VAL A 432 6.39 33.99 15.57
C VAL A 432 5.19 34.65 16.26
N LYS A 433 4.09 33.92 16.37
CA LYS A 433 2.87 34.36 17.04
C LYS A 433 2.40 33.30 18.03
N ALA A 434 2.24 33.68 19.29
CA ALA A 434 1.67 32.87 20.36
C ALA A 434 0.62 33.70 21.11
N THR A 435 -0.54 33.13 21.42
CA THR A 435 -1.57 33.83 22.23
C THR A 435 -1.12 34.02 23.67
N TYR A 436 -0.23 33.16 24.17
CA TYR A 436 0.34 33.23 25.51
C TYR A 436 1.85 33.50 25.41
N ASP A 437 2.71 32.50 25.52
CA ASP A 437 4.15 32.73 25.69
C ASP A 437 4.99 32.35 24.48
N VAL A 438 6.08 33.08 24.25
CA VAL A 438 7.18 32.69 23.35
C VAL A 438 8.45 32.56 24.20
N THR A 439 8.89 31.33 24.40
CA THR A 439 10.01 30.97 25.28
C THR A 439 11.09 30.20 24.52
N ALA A 440 12.34 30.62 24.68
CA ALA A 440 13.51 29.88 24.23
C ALA A 440 14.55 29.75 25.35
N GLY A 441 15.09 28.55 25.57
CA GLY A 441 16.15 28.36 26.57
C GLY A 441 17.46 29.09 26.24
N ARG A 442 17.65 29.55 25.00
CA ARG A 442 18.84 30.29 24.55
C ARG A 442 18.50 31.49 23.66
N HIS A 443 18.08 31.26 22.41
CA HIS A 443 17.85 32.36 21.45
C HIS A 443 16.43 32.35 20.85
N ILE A 444 15.83 33.53 20.75
CA ILE A 444 14.73 33.83 19.84
C ILE A 444 15.33 34.65 18.69
N HIS A 445 15.42 34.06 17.50
CA HIS A 445 15.92 34.72 16.29
C HIS A 445 14.82 34.78 15.25
N VAL A 446 14.19 35.93 15.12
CA VAL A 446 13.09 36.16 14.18
C VAL A 446 13.43 37.32 13.27
N THR A 447 13.25 37.16 11.96
CA THR A 447 13.56 38.23 11.01
C THR A 447 12.49 39.33 11.01
N TYR A 448 11.21 38.98 11.21
CA TYR A 448 10.11 39.96 11.36
C TYR A 448 9.62 40.01 12.81
N ASP A 449 8.40 39.57 13.11
CA ASP A 449 7.74 39.90 14.38
C ASP A 449 7.76 38.74 15.36
N VAL A 450 8.08 39.05 16.61
CA VAL A 450 7.82 38.20 17.78
C VAL A 450 6.59 38.75 18.48
N ASN A 451 5.47 38.03 18.44
CA ASN A 451 4.21 38.41 19.07
C ASN A 451 3.79 37.37 20.11
N ALA A 452 3.79 37.76 21.38
CA ALA A 452 3.31 36.97 22.51
C ALA A 452 2.16 37.69 23.20
N GLY A 453 1.03 37.02 23.41
CA GLY A 453 -0.08 37.58 24.19
C GLY A 453 0.12 37.50 25.72
N ARG A 454 1.28 37.02 26.18
CA ARG A 454 1.74 37.09 27.57
C ARG A 454 3.21 37.42 27.65
N ASN A 455 4.14 36.49 27.46
CA ASN A 455 5.55 36.76 27.73
C ASN A 455 6.48 36.40 26.57
N VAL A 456 7.58 37.15 26.45
CA VAL A 456 8.73 36.80 25.62
C VAL A 456 9.92 36.54 26.54
N LEU A 457 10.47 35.33 26.48
CA LEU A 457 11.53 34.86 27.38
C LEU A 457 12.69 34.24 26.59
N ALA A 458 13.90 34.74 26.79
CA ALA A 458 15.12 34.08 26.29
C ALA A 458 16.33 34.31 27.20
N SER A 459 17.15 33.26 27.38
CA SER A 459 18.33 33.34 28.25
C SER A 459 19.52 34.08 27.63
N ASN A 460 19.53 34.34 26.32
CA ASN A 460 20.69 34.97 25.67
C ASN A 460 20.31 36.05 24.65
N LEU A 461 19.55 35.75 23.61
CA LEU A 461 19.20 36.77 22.60
C LEU A 461 17.73 36.73 22.27
N VAL A 462 17.09 37.90 22.23
CA VAL A 462 15.86 38.10 21.46
C VAL A 462 16.13 39.07 20.33
N ARG A 463 15.93 38.60 19.10
CA ARG A 463 16.03 39.39 17.89
C ARG A 463 14.72 39.34 17.12
N GLY A 464 14.22 40.52 16.77
CA GLY A 464 13.02 40.72 15.95
C GLY A 464 13.07 42.06 15.24
N ALA A 465 12.41 42.19 14.10
CA ALA A 465 12.02 43.48 13.57
C ALA A 465 11.08 44.19 14.55
N GLN A 466 10.11 43.46 15.11
CA GLN A 466 9.27 43.94 16.21
C GLN A 466 9.16 42.89 17.30
N ILE A 467 9.15 43.35 18.55
CA ILE A 467 8.85 42.52 19.72
C ILE A 467 7.62 43.13 20.38
N VAL A 468 6.54 42.35 20.43
CA VAL A 468 5.25 42.75 21.02
C VAL A 468 4.88 41.74 22.09
N SER A 469 4.66 42.23 23.31
CA SER A 469 4.26 41.43 24.46
C SER A 469 3.20 42.15 25.30
N THR A 470 2.05 41.52 25.55
CA THR A 470 1.03 42.10 26.46
C THR A 470 1.27 41.80 27.94
N GLY A 471 2.26 40.97 28.26
CA GLY A 471 2.82 40.78 29.60
C GLY A 471 4.26 41.29 29.61
N ASN A 472 5.21 40.43 30.03
CA ASN A 472 6.61 40.82 30.22
C ASN A 472 7.48 40.48 29.00
N ALA A 473 8.62 41.15 28.88
CA ALA A 473 9.74 40.72 28.06
C ALA A 473 10.98 40.61 28.95
N THR A 474 11.38 39.37 29.28
CA THR A 474 12.51 39.09 30.18
C THR A 474 13.63 38.41 29.41
N ILE A 475 14.77 39.09 29.33
CA ILE A 475 15.91 38.70 28.49
C ILE A 475 17.17 38.73 29.36
N GLN A 476 17.75 37.56 29.65
CA GLN A 476 18.97 37.47 30.47
C GLN A 476 20.24 37.90 29.72
N GLY A 477 20.21 37.94 28.39
CA GLY A 477 21.30 38.49 27.60
C GLY A 477 20.88 39.77 26.90
N ASN A 478 21.09 39.84 25.58
CA ASN A 478 20.86 41.03 24.77
C ASN A 478 19.50 41.00 24.07
N ALA A 479 18.96 42.19 23.84
CA ALA A 479 17.76 42.41 23.04
C ALA A 479 18.10 43.31 21.84
N ALA A 480 17.84 42.84 20.62
CA ALA A 480 18.11 43.59 19.39
C ALA A 480 16.82 43.76 18.57
N VAL A 481 16.28 44.98 18.55
CA VAL A 481 14.99 45.31 17.93
C VAL A 481 15.18 46.30 16.80
N GLN A 482 14.91 45.88 15.56
CA GLN A 482 15.13 46.76 14.39
C GLN A 482 14.06 47.85 14.26
N GLY A 483 12.87 47.61 14.80
CA GLY A 483 11.73 48.51 14.74
C GLY A 483 11.24 48.83 16.14
N ARG A 484 10.11 48.25 16.53
CA ARG A 484 9.38 48.61 17.75
C ARG A 484 9.53 47.56 18.84
N LEU A 485 9.83 47.99 20.06
CA LEU A 485 9.67 47.21 21.29
C LEU A 485 8.42 47.74 22.03
N ASP A 486 7.36 46.94 22.07
CA ASP A 486 6.08 47.30 22.70
C ASP A 486 5.71 46.25 23.75
N VAL A 487 5.88 46.60 25.03
CA VAL A 487 5.69 45.70 26.16
C VAL A 487 4.78 46.37 27.18
N ALA A 488 3.65 45.72 27.47
CA ALA A 488 2.61 46.32 28.31
C ALA A 488 2.94 46.31 29.80
N GLN A 489 3.72 45.33 30.28
CA GLN A 489 4.14 45.24 31.68
C GLN A 489 5.64 45.59 31.79
N HIS A 490 6.51 44.63 32.12
CA HIS A 490 7.91 44.89 32.47
C HIS A 490 8.85 44.54 31.30
N VAL A 491 9.80 45.43 31.02
CA VAL A 491 10.96 45.13 30.16
C VAL A 491 12.17 44.96 31.06
N GLY A 492 12.70 43.73 31.12
CA GLY A 492 13.93 43.43 31.86
C GLY A 492 14.97 42.85 30.92
N VAL A 493 16.06 43.59 30.68
CA VAL A 493 17.20 43.15 29.88
C VAL A 493 18.47 43.26 30.74
N GLN A 494 19.10 42.11 31.05
CA GLN A 494 20.33 42.09 31.85
C GLN A 494 21.55 42.53 31.03
N GLY A 495 21.58 42.18 29.73
CA GLY A 495 22.61 42.65 28.80
C GLY A 495 22.28 44.01 28.19
N ASN A 496 22.59 44.16 26.90
CA ASN A 496 22.32 45.39 26.14
C ASN A 496 20.94 45.36 25.49
N LEU A 497 20.27 46.51 25.44
CA LEU A 497 19.04 46.73 24.66
C LEU A 497 19.31 47.73 23.54
N ASP A 498 19.35 47.22 22.31
CA ASP A 498 19.47 48.03 21.09
C ASP A 498 18.12 48.09 20.37
N VAL A 499 17.43 49.23 20.47
CA VAL A 499 16.18 49.50 19.72
C VAL A 499 16.44 50.61 18.71
N LEU A 500 16.31 50.31 17.42
CA LEU A 500 16.49 51.30 16.34
C LEU A 500 15.26 52.18 16.12
N GLY A 501 14.07 51.71 16.52
CA GLY A 501 12.81 52.46 16.43
C GLY A 501 12.25 52.88 17.79
N LYS A 502 10.92 52.96 17.91
CA LYS A 502 10.23 53.41 19.13
C LYS A 502 10.19 52.29 20.19
N SER A 503 10.63 52.60 21.40
CA SER A 503 10.39 51.77 22.59
C SER A 503 9.19 52.30 23.38
N THR A 504 8.32 51.41 23.84
CA THR A 504 7.22 51.74 24.76
C THR A 504 7.14 50.66 25.82
N ALA A 505 7.48 51.03 27.05
CA ALA A 505 7.22 50.25 28.25
C ALA A 505 6.18 51.03 29.07
N ARG A 506 5.03 50.42 29.37
CA ARG A 506 3.98 51.06 30.18
C ARG A 506 4.15 50.81 31.68
N GLY A 507 4.91 49.77 32.04
CA GLY A 507 5.31 49.47 33.41
C GLY A 507 6.74 49.90 33.69
N GLU A 508 7.43 49.11 34.53
CA GLU A 508 8.83 49.34 34.87
C GLU A 508 9.76 48.97 33.69
N PHE A 509 10.76 49.81 33.46
CA PHE A 509 11.83 49.58 32.48
C PHE A 509 13.15 49.49 33.24
N VAL A 510 13.68 48.27 33.37
CA VAL A 510 14.93 48.00 34.08
C VAL A 510 16.01 47.55 33.09
N MET A 511 17.13 48.26 33.10
CA MET A 511 18.31 47.97 32.31
C MET A 511 19.52 47.91 33.26
N GLU A 512 20.12 46.73 33.40
CA GLU A 512 21.35 46.56 34.20
C GLU A 512 22.61 46.92 33.41
N GLY A 513 22.50 47.00 32.07
CA GLY A 513 23.55 47.45 31.15
C GLY A 513 23.48 48.92 30.73
N ALA A 514 24.17 49.26 29.64
CA ALA A 514 24.16 50.63 29.10
C ALA A 514 22.86 50.93 28.33
N ALA A 515 22.19 52.03 28.66
CA ALA A 515 21.04 52.56 27.93
C ALA A 515 21.43 53.85 27.17
N THR A 516 21.19 53.89 25.85
CA THR A 516 21.51 55.06 25.01
C THR A 516 20.24 55.64 24.38
N ALA A 517 19.90 56.89 24.73
CA ALA A 517 18.83 57.65 24.06
C ALA A 517 19.44 58.66 23.08
N LYS A 518 19.28 58.43 21.76
CA LYS A 518 19.89 59.29 20.72
C LYS A 518 19.19 60.64 20.49
N ALA A 519 17.91 60.75 20.85
CA ALA A 519 17.11 61.95 20.63
C ALA A 519 16.88 62.74 21.93
N GLY A 520 16.25 62.11 22.92
CA GLY A 520 15.98 62.72 24.22
C GLY A 520 15.51 61.70 25.25
N LEU A 521 15.60 62.10 26.51
CA LEU A 521 15.07 61.36 27.66
C LEU A 521 14.09 62.30 28.38
N ASP A 522 12.83 61.90 28.45
CA ASP A 522 11.80 62.60 29.23
C ASP A 522 11.45 61.75 30.45
N VAL A 523 11.59 62.31 31.65
CA VAL A 523 11.33 61.62 32.92
C VAL A 523 10.24 62.38 33.67
N ILE A 524 9.06 61.78 33.77
CA ILE A 524 7.96 62.30 34.58
C ILE A 524 8.14 61.75 36.01
N GLY A 525 8.71 62.55 36.89
CA GLY A 525 8.97 62.17 38.28
C GLY A 525 10.42 62.39 38.70
N ASN A 526 10.98 61.45 39.45
CA ASN A 526 12.35 61.52 39.96
C ASN A 526 13.31 60.77 39.03
N ALA A 527 14.49 61.34 38.81
CA ALA A 527 15.63 60.65 38.23
C ALA A 527 16.74 60.58 39.29
N ASP A 528 17.18 59.37 39.65
CA ASP A 528 18.28 59.13 40.58
C ASP A 528 19.48 58.55 39.81
N PHE A 529 20.67 59.06 40.11
CA PHE A 529 21.91 58.67 39.44
C PHE A 529 22.95 58.30 40.51
N SER A 530 23.34 57.03 40.58
CA SER A 530 24.28 56.55 41.63
C SER A 530 25.75 56.95 41.41
N ASN A 531 26.08 57.48 40.23
CA ASN A 531 27.44 57.86 39.83
C ASN A 531 27.43 59.31 39.27
N ASN A 532 28.33 59.61 38.33
CA ASN A 532 28.49 60.94 37.78
C ASN A 532 27.39 61.30 36.76
N ILE A 533 26.95 62.56 36.80
CA ILE A 533 26.15 63.19 35.75
C ILE A 533 27.07 64.14 34.97
N THR A 534 27.26 63.89 33.67
CA THR A 534 28.03 64.78 32.77
C THR A 534 27.08 65.43 31.76
N VAL A 535 27.00 66.76 31.75
CA VAL A 535 26.18 67.51 30.79
C VAL A 535 27.09 68.38 29.93
N ALA A 536 27.17 68.09 28.63
CA ALA A 536 28.14 68.71 27.73
C ALA A 536 27.81 70.17 27.34
N SER A 537 26.56 70.61 27.50
CA SER A 537 26.13 71.93 27.04
C SER A 537 25.50 72.77 28.15
N ARG A 538 24.31 72.41 28.63
CA ARG A 538 23.55 73.25 29.57
C ARG A 538 22.62 72.42 30.46
N VAL A 539 22.52 72.81 31.72
CA VAL A 539 21.44 72.41 32.63
C VAL A 539 20.50 73.60 32.80
N THR A 540 19.20 73.41 32.62
CA THR A 540 18.18 74.46 32.85
C THR A 540 17.06 73.88 33.70
N SER A 541 16.67 74.60 34.76
CA SER A 541 15.55 74.21 35.61
C SER A 541 14.73 75.43 36.00
N ASN A 542 13.41 75.37 35.81
CA ASN A 542 12.53 76.53 35.94
C ASN A 542 11.89 76.69 37.33
N ASN A 543 11.86 75.63 38.14
CA ASN A 543 11.13 75.59 39.42
C ASN A 543 11.94 74.95 40.56
N VAL A 544 13.19 75.37 40.74
CA VAL A 544 14.03 74.86 41.85
C VAL A 544 13.75 75.65 43.13
N LYS A 545 13.10 75.03 44.11
CA LYS A 545 12.93 75.63 45.46
C LYS A 545 14.22 75.59 46.28
N THR A 546 14.99 74.51 46.15
CA THR A 546 16.25 74.31 46.86
C THR A 546 17.25 73.58 45.97
N LEU A 547 18.44 74.15 45.78
CA LEU A 547 19.59 73.47 45.19
C LEU A 547 20.61 73.19 46.30
N ARG A 548 20.87 71.92 46.59
CA ARG A 548 21.85 71.50 47.60
C ARG A 548 23.01 70.80 46.91
N LEU A 549 24.19 71.38 47.00
CA LEU A 549 25.42 70.84 46.44
C LEU A 549 26.34 70.43 47.59
N GLU A 550 26.52 69.13 47.81
CA GLU A 550 27.54 68.61 48.73
C GLU A 550 28.84 68.43 47.96
N SER A 551 29.61 69.50 47.83
CA SER A 551 30.88 69.50 47.12
C SER A 551 31.92 70.28 47.90
N ASP A 552 33.18 69.84 47.85
CA ASP A 552 34.31 70.56 48.43
C ASP A 552 34.50 71.96 47.82
N LYS A 553 34.12 72.12 46.54
CA LYS A 553 34.29 73.38 45.80
C LYS A 553 33.18 73.58 44.77
N VAL A 554 32.57 74.77 44.80
CA VAL A 554 31.68 75.27 43.75
C VAL A 554 32.39 76.43 43.05
N ILE A 555 32.52 76.36 41.73
CA ILE A 555 33.07 77.44 40.90
C ILE A 555 31.92 78.02 40.10
N ALA A 556 31.66 79.32 40.26
CA ALA A 556 30.67 80.06 39.49
C ALA A 556 31.34 81.32 38.93
N ASP A 557 31.03 81.67 37.68
CA ASP A 557 31.48 82.93 37.07
C ASP A 557 30.83 84.13 37.77
N GLN A 558 29.52 84.04 38.02
CA GLN A 558 28.76 85.04 38.78
C GLN A 558 27.69 84.38 39.65
N LEU A 559 27.47 84.95 40.84
CA LEU A 559 26.36 84.63 41.73
C LEU A 559 25.46 85.86 41.85
N ILE A 560 24.29 85.83 41.20
CA ILE A 560 23.31 86.92 41.23
C ILE A 560 22.21 86.56 42.24
N MET A 561 22.09 87.34 43.30
CA MET A 561 21.08 87.14 44.35
C MET A 561 19.86 88.05 44.12
N MET A 562 18.66 87.50 44.26
CA MET A 562 17.43 88.30 44.20
C MET A 562 17.31 89.18 45.45
N SER A 563 17.14 90.48 45.26
CA SER A 563 17.05 91.47 46.34
C SER A 563 15.89 92.47 46.13
N ASP A 564 14.86 92.06 45.38
CA ASP A 564 13.69 92.88 45.07
C ASP A 564 12.90 93.23 46.34
N ARG A 565 12.47 94.50 46.48
CA ARG A 565 11.71 94.98 47.65
C ARG A 565 10.45 94.14 47.93
N ARG A 566 9.81 93.60 46.89
CA ARG A 566 8.59 92.77 47.02
C ARG A 566 8.84 91.44 47.74
N LEU A 567 10.10 91.00 47.82
CA LEU A 567 10.50 89.77 48.52
C LEU A 567 10.88 90.03 49.99
N LYS A 568 10.74 91.26 50.49
CA LYS A 568 11.21 91.69 51.82
C LYS A 568 10.10 92.40 52.58
N THR A 569 10.05 92.20 53.90
CA THR A 569 9.24 92.96 54.86
C THR A 569 10.15 93.50 55.96
N ASP A 570 9.63 94.37 56.83
CA ASP A 570 10.34 94.84 58.05
C ASP A 570 11.75 95.42 57.75
N ILE A 571 11.83 96.30 56.76
CA ILE A 571 13.09 96.92 56.30
C ILE A 571 13.45 98.09 57.23
N GLU A 572 14.52 97.93 58.00
CA GLU A 572 15.07 98.92 58.93
C GLU A 572 16.50 99.33 58.55
N ASP A 573 16.91 100.54 58.93
CA ASP A 573 18.28 101.02 58.73
C ASP A 573 19.26 100.30 59.67
N LEU A 574 20.41 99.88 59.15
CA LEU A 574 21.46 99.25 59.96
C LEU A 574 22.27 100.33 60.72
N LYS A 575 21.87 100.65 61.95
CA LYS A 575 22.43 101.77 62.73
C LYS A 575 23.70 101.46 63.55
N SER A 576 24.14 100.20 63.59
CA SER A 576 25.25 99.77 64.46
C SER A 576 26.48 99.37 63.64
N ALA A 577 27.48 100.24 63.65
CA ALA A 577 28.85 99.99 63.20
C ALA A 577 29.66 99.15 64.23
N ASP A 578 29.01 98.68 65.30
CA ASP A 578 29.68 98.02 66.42
C ASP A 578 29.73 96.50 66.25
N LEU A 579 28.74 95.90 65.57
CA LEU A 579 28.71 94.46 65.26
C LEU A 579 30.03 93.98 64.64
N ILE A 580 30.58 94.76 63.70
CA ILE A 580 31.83 94.43 63.00
C ILE A 580 33.07 94.54 63.92
N ASN A 581 33.05 95.40 64.94
CA ASN A 581 34.20 95.58 65.83
C ASN A 581 34.43 94.36 66.73
N ASP A 582 33.35 93.67 67.09
CA ASP A 582 33.37 92.53 68.01
C ASP A 582 33.66 91.21 67.28
N LEU A 583 33.63 91.20 65.94
CA LEU A 583 34.01 90.04 65.14
C LEU A 583 35.53 89.87 65.09
N ARG A 584 36.00 88.65 65.33
CA ARG A 584 37.41 88.29 65.29
C ARG A 584 37.79 87.60 63.96
N PRO A 585 38.43 88.29 63.00
CA PRO A 585 38.98 87.64 61.81
C PRO A 585 40.19 86.75 62.17
N VAL A 586 40.27 85.57 61.58
CA VAL A 586 41.34 84.60 61.83
C VAL A 586 41.92 84.03 60.54
N SER A 587 43.18 83.56 60.61
CA SER A 587 43.76 82.68 59.60
C SER A 587 43.73 81.24 60.11
N PHE A 588 43.33 80.29 59.27
CA PHE A 588 43.26 78.88 59.63
C PHE A 588 43.75 77.99 58.49
N ARG A 589 43.84 76.69 58.74
CA ARG A 589 44.06 75.67 57.72
C ARG A 589 42.93 74.66 57.75
N TRP A 590 42.42 74.29 56.59
CA TRP A 590 41.41 73.24 56.49
C TRP A 590 41.98 71.89 56.91
N LYS A 591 41.24 71.13 57.72
CA LYS A 591 41.67 69.79 58.15
C LYS A 591 41.65 68.77 57.00
N SER A 592 40.82 69.00 55.97
CA SER A 592 40.66 68.08 54.83
C SER A 592 41.86 68.11 53.87
N ASN A 593 42.40 69.28 53.57
CA ASN A 593 43.45 69.44 52.55
C ASN A 593 44.68 70.26 53.00
N GLY A 594 44.68 70.82 54.21
CA GLY A 594 45.78 71.63 54.76
C GLY A 594 45.89 73.05 54.17
N GLU A 595 44.99 73.43 53.28
CA GLU A 595 44.98 74.73 52.60
C GLU A 595 44.80 75.86 53.60
N LYS A 596 45.65 76.89 53.50
CA LYS A 596 45.60 78.07 54.36
C LYS A 596 44.54 79.03 53.83
N SER A 597 43.61 79.43 54.69
CA SER A 597 42.52 80.35 54.34
C SER A 597 42.34 81.41 55.43
N LEU A 598 41.65 82.49 55.07
CA LEU A 598 41.24 83.57 55.98
C LEU A 598 39.73 83.52 56.12
N GLY A 599 39.24 83.83 57.32
CA GLY A 599 37.80 83.84 57.57
C GLY A 599 37.47 84.04 59.04
N PHE A 600 36.37 83.42 59.47
CA PHE A 600 35.85 83.51 60.83
C PHE A 600 35.55 82.11 61.36
N ILE A 601 35.58 81.96 62.68
CA ILE A 601 35.09 80.74 63.32
C ILE A 601 33.59 80.91 63.55
N ALA A 602 32.77 80.04 62.96
CA ALA A 602 31.31 80.20 62.98
C ALA A 602 30.73 80.26 64.41
N GLN A 603 31.32 79.52 65.35
CA GLN A 603 30.94 79.56 66.77
C GLN A 603 31.24 80.92 67.42
N GLU A 604 32.39 81.52 67.13
CA GLU A 604 32.75 82.85 67.65
C GLU A 604 31.84 83.95 67.06
N VAL A 605 31.43 83.79 65.79
CA VAL A 605 30.48 84.73 65.14
C VAL A 605 29.09 84.61 65.75
N GLU A 606 28.64 83.41 66.10
CA GLU A 606 27.29 83.18 66.64
C GLU A 606 27.06 83.87 67.99
N ASP A 607 28.09 83.94 68.83
CA ASP A 607 28.01 84.62 70.15
C ASP A 607 27.77 86.13 70.02
N VAL A 608 28.19 86.74 68.90
CA VAL A 608 28.09 88.19 68.64
C VAL A 608 26.94 88.52 67.70
N ALA A 609 26.77 87.72 66.63
CA ALA A 609 25.90 87.97 65.50
C ALA A 609 25.26 86.64 65.02
N PRO A 610 24.31 86.07 65.80
CA PRO A 610 23.73 84.76 65.50
C PRO A 610 23.03 84.69 64.13
N GLU A 611 22.52 85.81 63.62
CA GLU A 611 21.89 85.93 62.30
C GLU A 611 22.85 85.65 61.13
N LEU A 612 24.16 85.82 61.33
CA LEU A 612 25.19 85.55 60.31
C LEU A 612 25.62 84.08 60.28
N VAL A 613 25.07 83.23 61.14
CA VAL A 613 25.45 81.82 61.24
C VAL A 613 24.28 80.93 60.83
N ALA A 614 24.56 80.00 59.93
CA ALA A 614 23.65 78.94 59.57
C ALA A 614 24.13 77.63 60.22
N THR A 615 23.22 76.91 60.87
CA THR A 615 23.50 75.57 61.40
C THR A 615 22.83 74.52 60.52
N ASP A 616 23.60 73.55 60.05
CA ASP A 616 23.07 72.38 59.35
C ASP A 616 22.35 71.46 60.35
N ALA A 617 21.03 71.30 60.14
CA ALA A 617 20.17 70.52 61.01
C ALA A 617 20.52 69.01 61.06
N LYS A 618 21.29 68.48 60.10
CA LYS A 618 21.63 67.05 60.02
C LYS A 618 22.89 66.68 60.80
N ASN A 619 23.93 67.51 60.75
CA ASN A 619 25.25 67.21 61.32
C ASN A 619 25.67 68.22 62.39
N GLY A 620 24.91 69.29 62.62
CA GLY A 620 25.21 70.33 63.60
C GLY A 620 26.36 71.25 63.21
N MET A 621 26.90 71.13 61.98
CA MET A 621 27.98 71.98 61.50
C MET A 621 27.47 73.40 61.27
N LYS A 622 28.28 74.38 61.65
CA LYS A 622 27.96 75.81 61.54
C LYS A 622 28.74 76.43 60.39
N ALA A 623 28.07 77.28 59.62
CA ALA A 623 28.62 78.00 58.48
C ALA A 623 28.31 79.49 58.60
N VAL A 624 29.23 80.35 58.15
CA VAL A 624 29.06 81.81 58.16
C VAL A 624 28.45 82.27 56.84
N ARG A 625 27.45 83.14 56.92
CA ARG A 625 26.81 83.81 55.78
C ARG A 625 27.66 84.99 55.33
N TYR A 626 28.75 84.71 54.65
CA TYR A 626 29.73 85.71 54.22
C TYR A 626 29.15 86.84 53.35
N ILE A 627 28.13 86.56 52.53
CA ILE A 627 27.51 87.59 51.69
C ILE A 627 26.73 88.60 52.54
N ASP A 628 26.14 88.14 53.64
CA ASP A 628 25.31 88.98 54.52
C ASP A 628 26.19 89.95 55.33
N LEU A 629 27.51 89.70 55.45
CA LEU A 629 28.48 90.62 56.03
C LEU A 629 28.71 91.89 55.19
N ILE A 630 28.39 91.87 53.90
CA ILE A 630 28.66 93.03 53.01
C ILE A 630 27.89 94.26 53.49
N ALA A 631 26.61 94.13 53.85
CA ALA A 631 25.80 95.27 54.29
C ALA A 631 26.31 95.90 55.61
N PRO A 632 26.61 95.13 56.67
CA PRO A 632 27.28 95.64 57.87
C PRO A 632 28.66 96.26 57.62
N LEU A 633 29.47 95.70 56.71
CA LEU A 633 30.76 96.29 56.34
C LEU A 633 30.59 97.65 55.64
N VAL A 634 29.60 97.79 54.76
CA VAL A 634 29.28 99.08 54.11
C VAL A 634 28.78 100.09 55.14
N ALA A 635 27.88 99.70 56.05
CA ALA A 635 27.41 100.57 57.13
C ALA A 635 28.57 101.02 58.04
N LYS A 636 29.52 100.13 58.34
CA LYS A 636 30.74 100.46 59.08
C LYS A 636 31.63 101.45 58.33
N ALA A 637 31.83 101.25 57.03
CA ALA A 637 32.61 102.17 56.21
C ALA A 637 31.99 103.58 56.23
N GLN A 638 30.68 103.68 55.96
CA GLN A 638 29.95 104.95 56.00
C GLN A 638 30.03 105.64 57.38
N ALA A 639 29.89 104.88 58.47
CA ALA A 639 30.02 105.43 59.82
C ALA A 639 31.45 105.86 60.16
N THR A 640 32.46 105.21 59.56
CA THR A 640 33.87 105.57 59.74
C THR A 640 34.21 106.84 58.96
N ASP A 641 33.70 106.97 57.73
CA ASP A 641 33.84 108.18 56.90
C ASP A 641 33.18 109.38 57.57
N ALA A 642 31.94 109.24 58.08
CA ALA A 642 31.26 110.31 58.81
C ALA A 642 32.02 110.75 60.09
N LYS A 643 32.69 109.81 60.78
CA LYS A 643 33.56 110.15 61.91
C LYS A 643 34.81 110.87 61.46
N MET A 644 35.37 110.52 60.30
CA MET A 644 36.55 111.17 59.73
C MET A 644 36.24 112.61 59.35
N GLU A 645 35.12 112.86 58.66
CA GLU A 645 34.64 114.22 58.35
C GLU A 645 34.41 115.05 59.62
N ALA A 646 33.76 114.49 60.64
CA ALA A 646 33.52 115.18 61.90
C ALA A 646 34.83 115.45 62.69
N LEU A 647 35.85 114.61 62.54
CA LEU A 647 37.17 114.82 63.13
C LEU A 647 37.97 115.88 62.37
N GLU A 648 37.89 115.90 61.03
CA GLU A 648 38.49 116.92 60.16
C GLU A 648 37.89 118.30 60.44
N GLU A 649 36.56 118.42 60.52
CA GLU A 649 35.87 119.67 60.87
C GLU A 649 36.30 120.17 62.26
N ARG A 650 36.42 119.28 63.24
CA ARG A 650 36.96 119.63 64.56
C ARG A 650 38.40 120.09 64.49
N LEU A 651 39.22 119.49 63.63
CA LEU A 651 40.61 119.87 63.42
C LEU A 651 40.69 121.27 62.79
N GLU A 652 39.91 121.56 61.76
CA GLU A 652 39.84 122.89 61.14
C GLU A 652 39.38 123.97 62.15
N ILE A 653 38.39 123.68 62.99
CA ILE A 653 37.95 124.60 64.05
C ILE A 653 39.07 124.83 65.07
N LEU A 654 39.80 123.80 65.47
CA LEU A 654 40.91 123.90 66.42
C LEU A 654 42.13 124.61 65.83
N GLU A 655 42.42 124.40 64.54
CA GLU A 655 43.49 125.08 63.82
C GLU A 655 43.15 126.56 63.56
N ALA A 656 41.88 126.89 63.29
CA ALA A 656 41.41 128.26 63.19
C ALA A 656 41.34 129.01 64.53
N ALA A 657 41.31 128.28 65.65
CA ALA A 657 41.35 128.83 67.01
C ALA A 657 42.77 129.06 67.57
N ARG A 658 43.81 128.73 66.77
CA ARG A 658 45.22 128.87 67.12
C ARG A 658 45.86 130.02 66.34
#